data_AF-A0A817ZF38-F1
#
_entry.id   AF-A0A817ZF38-F1
#
_cell.length_a   1.000
_cell.length_b   1.000
_cell.length_c   1.000
_cell.angle_alpha   90.00
_cell.angle_beta   90.00
_cell.angle_gamma   90.00
#
_symmetry.space_group_name_H-M   'P 1'
#
loop_
_entity.id
_entity.type
_entity.pdbx_description
1 polymer ?
#
loop_
_entity_poly.entity_id
_entity_poly.type
_entity_poly.pdbx_seq_one_letter_code
_entity_poly.pdbx_strand_id
1 'polypeptide(L)'
;MRHVRHFVEFILLFGLVVNTSADESSERIECFPERESKYSLYSKEACLNRGCEFDDAAQPDMVQCYLKPNYGYILQGAPQQTSSGFQLRLKRNEAVVSMFPNPINNVVLDVQYYTNDILRFKLYDEEKQRYQVPIPLTPSPDRALNPQYNFTYYSNSSRDNIFSFAIKRLVNQATLFDTSLGGLVLNNQFLQIVTRLQSRHVYGFGENNHDTLKHDVNDRKAWGIFARDQGTDEALRLNHYGTHPFYLVMEQLPNTDQTPSGNMHGVLLLNSNAMDYSFTPIPSLTIRTIGGILDFFVFFGPKPEQVIQQYTWLVGHSMLPPYWSLGFHLSRWEYGSLTRMKEIVKRNRDAGVPLDVQHADIDYMNARKTFTIDPVNFAGMKEYFSELNADGVRTVIILDPALFDDQVNYPATIEGIREDVFIKWSNGTELMKGACWPGEVFFPAVFDTNEVQPWNWEETGSNYTLKCPISTLDDPPYRTKAVFRYDEILNKSGRISQKTLCMSAEQGEIDPNTNKPKYLHYDVHNLYGWSQTKPTFDALRAATGKRGLVLPRSTFVGSGQWSGHWLGDNNATWHEMKRSIIGMIEFNWFGIPFNGADICGYFNTPTEEMCTRWMQVGAFYPFSRNHNNRRTKDQDPAEWSASALKAMISALRIRYTLLPYYYTLFYKAHTQGSTVIRPLFHEYPTDKATLDIFLQFLVGPYLMVAPVTDDGARTVNIYIPSSPWYNFYDGARISVQNQFLSVLAPLDIIPIFLRGGAILPTQGFANNTKLSRQQPFGLIIVVNSDGNAEGDLFYDDARYWTQHGYAFVVAGSRVTGDSGGEMVFNAREGKDGYDLIEWIVSQSWSNGRIETLLPLLFLYLKKMNEKKPINVTKSVNQAKSIDKKSQIPVLISYNKNDDGKNYEDNCIYYNNVQQCIETIKQSSVPIFLILNSSSATDILSRIHSLTQIDTIFIYCNSAREQQRCQYLCQHYSKIFDLFSDRKQLLDIIQENLLLCQNQSGNDYLRLAERYKQQNELNRALKYTYKALDIYRKTLSNQNHPLIARCLNNLGGIYDAQGDANRSFEFYEQAIKIYSHLTPSLCNQPVSNILKK
;
A
#
# COMPACT_ATOMS: atom_id res chain seq x y z
N MET A 1 -51.67 61.91 13.44
CA MET A 1 -52.42 60.65 13.66
C MET A 1 -52.90 59.94 12.39
N ARG A 2 -52.94 60.56 11.19
CA ARG A 2 -53.21 59.82 9.92
C ARG A 2 -51.97 59.12 9.29
N HIS A 3 -50.75 59.52 9.63
CA HIS A 3 -49.53 58.88 9.08
C HIS A 3 -49.03 57.63 9.82
N VAL A 4 -49.57 57.34 11.01
CA VAL A 4 -49.21 56.11 11.76
C VAL A 4 -50.08 54.93 11.33
N ARG A 5 -51.30 55.18 10.84
CA ARG A 5 -52.23 54.12 10.44
C ARG A 5 -51.83 53.44 9.12
N HIS A 6 -51.31 54.20 8.15
CA HIS A 6 -50.79 53.62 6.90
C HIS A 6 -49.46 52.88 7.08
N PHE A 7 -48.62 53.26 8.05
CA PHE A 7 -47.37 52.53 8.29
C PHE A 7 -47.63 51.18 9.00
N VAL A 8 -48.64 51.12 9.88
CA VAL A 8 -49.04 49.88 10.56
C VAL A 8 -49.84 48.94 9.62
N GLU A 9 -50.65 49.48 8.71
CA GLU A 9 -51.31 48.66 7.68
C GLU A 9 -50.32 48.15 6.61
N PHE A 10 -49.26 48.89 6.28
CA PHE A 10 -48.20 48.42 5.37
C PHE A 10 -47.36 47.29 5.98
N ILE A 11 -47.13 47.31 7.30
CA ILE A 11 -46.39 46.25 8.02
C ILE A 11 -47.26 45.02 8.25
N LEU A 12 -48.59 45.17 8.44
CA LEU A 12 -49.50 44.02 8.63
C LEU A 12 -49.86 43.30 7.33
N LEU A 13 -49.79 43.96 6.16
CA LEU A 13 -50.00 43.31 4.85
C LEU A 13 -48.75 42.61 4.31
N PHE A 14 -47.53 43.02 4.71
CA PHE A 14 -46.28 42.30 4.38
C PHE A 14 -45.84 41.30 5.47
N GLY A 15 -46.40 41.39 6.67
CA GLY A 15 -46.14 40.46 7.78
C GLY A 15 -46.90 39.13 7.73
N LEU A 16 -47.72 38.89 6.70
CA LEU A 16 -48.54 37.67 6.55
C LEU A 16 -48.32 36.90 5.22
N VAL A 17 -47.38 37.33 4.38
CA VAL A 17 -46.93 36.56 3.19
C VAL A 17 -45.41 36.63 3.07
N VAL A 18 -44.71 36.32 4.15
CA VAL A 18 -43.37 35.73 4.08
C VAL A 18 -43.31 34.66 5.17
N ASN A 19 -44.18 33.66 5.04
CA ASN A 19 -43.76 32.32 5.43
C ASN A 19 -42.65 31.99 4.42
N THR A 20 -41.39 32.17 4.80
CA THR A 20 -40.30 31.51 4.09
C THR A 20 -40.49 30.02 4.31
N SER A 21 -41.30 29.38 3.46
CA SER A 21 -41.05 28.00 3.08
C SER A 21 -39.63 27.98 2.55
N ALA A 22 -38.66 27.66 3.42
CA ALA A 22 -37.45 27.03 2.92
C ALA A 22 -37.95 25.87 2.04
N ASP A 23 -37.66 25.98 0.76
CA ASP A 23 -38.32 25.28 -0.34
C ASP A 23 -38.41 23.77 -0.08
N GLU A 24 -39.59 23.24 0.28
CA GLU A 24 -39.81 21.80 0.51
C GLU A 24 -39.32 20.94 -0.67
N SER A 25 -39.25 21.52 -1.87
CA SER A 25 -38.73 20.85 -3.07
C SER A 25 -37.23 20.53 -3.01
N SER A 26 -36.45 21.31 -2.25
CA SER A 26 -35.01 21.14 -2.14
C SER A 26 -34.60 19.96 -1.25
N GLU A 27 -35.51 19.51 -0.37
CA GLU A 27 -35.34 18.30 0.45
C GLU A 27 -35.90 17.01 -0.19
N ARG A 28 -36.26 17.05 -1.48
CA ARG A 28 -36.77 15.87 -2.20
C ARG A 28 -35.66 14.86 -2.46
N ILE A 29 -35.90 13.61 -2.07
CA ILE A 29 -35.02 12.48 -2.38
C ILE A 29 -35.50 11.83 -3.67
N GLU A 30 -34.62 11.73 -4.66
CA GLU A 30 -34.93 11.16 -5.97
C GLU A 30 -35.33 9.68 -5.91
N CYS A 31 -36.48 9.37 -6.51
CA CYS A 31 -37.01 8.00 -6.62
C CYS A 31 -36.71 7.33 -7.97
N PHE A 32 -36.25 8.12 -8.95
CA PHE A 32 -35.86 7.66 -10.28
C PHE A 32 -34.46 8.15 -10.68
N PRO A 33 -33.41 7.81 -9.91
CA PRO A 33 -32.06 8.31 -10.15
C PRO A 33 -31.42 7.86 -11.47
N GLU A 34 -31.93 6.78 -12.06
CA GLU A 34 -31.48 6.27 -13.35
C GLU A 34 -32.13 6.98 -14.56
N ARG A 35 -32.96 8.01 -14.36
CA ARG A 35 -33.68 8.75 -15.43
C ARG A 35 -32.80 9.34 -16.53
N GLU A 36 -31.51 9.56 -16.23
CA GLU A 36 -30.54 10.07 -17.21
C GLU A 36 -30.17 9.04 -18.27
N SER A 37 -30.41 7.74 -18.04
CA SER A 37 -30.23 6.73 -19.09
C SER A 37 -31.36 6.86 -20.11
N LYS A 38 -31.02 6.92 -21.40
CA LYS A 38 -32.01 6.89 -22.51
C LYS A 38 -32.84 5.59 -22.57
N TYR A 39 -32.41 4.54 -21.86
CA TYR A 39 -33.16 3.29 -21.71
C TYR A 39 -33.93 3.20 -20.40
N SER A 40 -33.96 4.29 -19.61
CA SER A 40 -34.83 4.39 -18.45
C SER A 40 -36.29 4.51 -18.91
N LEU A 41 -37.19 3.79 -18.24
CA LEU A 41 -38.64 3.88 -18.46
C LEU A 41 -39.26 5.03 -17.63
N TYR A 42 -38.54 6.14 -17.49
CA TYR A 42 -38.97 7.25 -16.65
C TYR A 42 -40.29 7.85 -17.17
N SER A 43 -41.34 7.77 -16.34
CA SER A 43 -42.64 8.38 -16.60
C SER A 43 -43.35 8.66 -15.27
N LYS A 44 -44.39 9.49 -15.31
CA LYS A 44 -45.26 9.73 -14.15
C LYS A 44 -45.86 8.44 -13.61
N GLU A 45 -46.36 7.58 -14.49
CA GLU A 45 -46.92 6.29 -14.12
C GLU A 45 -45.88 5.37 -13.47
N ALA A 46 -44.67 5.31 -14.04
CA ALA A 46 -43.58 4.52 -13.48
C ALA A 46 -43.16 5.03 -12.09
N CYS A 47 -43.14 6.36 -11.88
CA CYS A 47 -42.90 6.98 -10.58
C CYS A 47 -43.95 6.55 -9.53
N LEU A 48 -45.23 6.66 -9.87
CA LEU A 48 -46.32 6.30 -8.96
C LEU A 48 -46.32 4.79 -8.65
N ASN A 49 -45.97 3.95 -9.63
CA ASN A 49 -45.83 2.49 -9.46
C ASN A 49 -44.70 2.10 -8.49
N ARG A 50 -43.68 2.96 -8.30
CA ARG A 50 -42.64 2.80 -7.26
C ARG A 50 -43.10 3.22 -5.86
N GLY A 51 -44.37 3.62 -5.69
CA GLY A 51 -44.89 4.15 -4.43
C GLY A 51 -44.42 5.58 -4.13
N CYS A 52 -43.91 6.31 -5.13
CA CYS A 52 -43.36 7.65 -5.00
C CYS A 52 -44.38 8.74 -5.35
N GLU A 53 -43.98 10.00 -5.20
CA GLU A 53 -44.73 11.18 -5.60
C GLU A 53 -44.14 11.81 -6.85
N PHE A 54 -45.02 12.36 -7.69
CA PHE A 54 -44.66 13.04 -8.94
C PHE A 54 -45.20 14.46 -8.94
N ASP A 55 -44.33 15.44 -9.13
CA ASP A 55 -44.69 16.85 -9.24
C ASP A 55 -44.63 17.32 -10.71
N ASP A 56 -45.81 17.52 -11.30
CA ASP A 56 -45.96 17.99 -12.68
C ASP A 56 -45.48 19.45 -12.87
N ALA A 57 -45.40 20.24 -11.79
CA ALA A 57 -45.05 21.65 -11.83
C ALA A 57 -43.58 21.92 -11.46
N ALA A 58 -42.80 20.87 -11.16
CA ALA A 58 -41.40 21.00 -10.80
C ALA A 58 -40.57 21.58 -11.96
N GLN A 59 -39.75 22.58 -11.62
CA GLN A 59 -38.79 23.21 -12.54
C GLN A 59 -37.75 22.18 -13.04
N PRO A 60 -37.08 22.42 -14.18
CA PRO A 60 -36.13 21.46 -14.78
C PRO A 60 -34.99 21.01 -13.85
N ASP A 61 -34.60 21.84 -12.89
CA ASP A 61 -33.55 21.59 -11.89
C ASP A 61 -34.07 20.89 -10.61
N MET A 62 -35.39 20.76 -10.46
CA MET A 62 -36.03 20.10 -9.32
C MET A 62 -36.22 18.60 -9.53
N VAL A 63 -36.36 17.87 -8.41
CA VAL A 63 -36.73 16.45 -8.47
C VAL A 63 -38.24 16.36 -8.72
N GLN A 64 -38.61 15.88 -9.91
CA GLN A 64 -40.00 15.64 -10.30
C GLN A 64 -40.55 14.36 -9.65
N CYS A 65 -39.81 13.26 -9.66
CA CYS A 65 -40.20 11.99 -9.02
C CYS A 65 -39.40 11.75 -7.73
N TYR A 66 -40.05 11.81 -6.58
CA TYR A 66 -39.41 11.78 -5.27
C TYR A 66 -40.08 10.85 -4.26
N LEU A 67 -39.32 10.42 -3.27
CA LEU A 67 -39.80 9.56 -2.19
C LEU A 67 -40.84 10.27 -1.33
N LYS A 68 -41.90 9.54 -0.95
CA LYS A 68 -42.88 10.00 0.05
C LYS A 68 -42.20 10.21 1.42
N PRO A 69 -42.63 11.18 2.23
CA PRO A 69 -42.08 11.41 3.56
C PRO A 69 -42.10 10.15 4.46
N ASN A 70 -43.17 9.36 4.38
CA ASN A 70 -43.33 8.13 5.16
C ASN A 70 -42.67 6.88 4.54
N TYR A 71 -41.82 7.04 3.51
CA TYR A 71 -41.08 5.92 2.92
C TYR A 71 -39.85 5.59 3.78
N GLY A 72 -39.81 4.39 4.38
CA GLY A 72 -38.68 3.94 5.19
C GLY A 72 -39.03 2.84 6.18
N TYR A 73 -38.40 2.88 7.35
CA TYR A 73 -38.55 1.89 8.42
C TYR A 73 -39.06 2.52 9.72
N ILE A 74 -39.69 1.70 10.56
CA ILE A 74 -40.23 2.08 11.87
C ILE A 74 -39.51 1.25 12.94
N LEU A 75 -39.08 1.90 14.01
CA LEU A 75 -38.42 1.25 15.15
C LEU A 75 -39.35 0.23 15.81
N GLN A 76 -38.85 -0.97 16.09
CA GLN A 76 -39.55 -2.03 16.80
C GLN A 76 -38.90 -2.28 18.16
N GLY A 77 -39.65 -2.02 19.23
CA GLY A 77 -39.23 -2.30 20.60
C GLY A 77 -38.08 -1.42 21.11
N ALA A 78 -37.45 -1.85 22.20
CA ALA A 78 -36.34 -1.16 22.84
C ALA A 78 -34.98 -1.66 22.30
N PRO A 79 -33.90 -0.86 22.41
CA PRO A 79 -32.56 -1.27 22.00
C PRO A 79 -32.08 -2.50 22.77
N GLN A 80 -31.50 -3.47 22.07
CA GLN A 80 -30.85 -4.63 22.65
C GLN A 80 -29.36 -4.35 22.84
N GLN A 81 -28.85 -4.40 24.08
CA GLN A 81 -27.43 -4.19 24.34
C GLN A 81 -26.59 -5.37 23.84
N THR A 82 -25.40 -5.08 23.31
CA THR A 82 -24.39 -6.07 22.92
C THR A 82 -23.09 -5.79 23.68
N SER A 83 -22.10 -6.69 23.57
CA SER A 83 -20.79 -6.48 24.21
C SER A 83 -20.03 -5.26 23.66
N SER A 84 -20.24 -4.92 22.38
CA SER A 84 -19.55 -3.83 21.67
C SER A 84 -20.40 -2.57 21.46
N GLY A 85 -21.72 -2.64 21.73
CA GLY A 85 -22.65 -1.52 21.55
C GLY A 85 -24.10 -1.95 21.73
N PHE A 86 -24.94 -1.79 20.71
CA PHE A 86 -26.36 -2.15 20.78
C PHE A 86 -26.97 -2.39 19.39
N GLN A 87 -28.10 -3.07 19.36
CA GLN A 87 -28.89 -3.37 18.16
C GLN A 87 -30.29 -2.74 18.25
N LEU A 88 -30.78 -2.25 17.12
CA LEU A 88 -32.16 -1.79 16.93
C LEU A 88 -32.83 -2.65 15.85
N ARG A 89 -34.07 -3.07 16.11
CA ARG A 89 -34.90 -3.77 15.11
C ARG A 89 -35.79 -2.77 14.40
N LEU A 90 -35.82 -2.84 13.09
CA LEU A 90 -36.51 -1.91 12.21
C LEU A 90 -37.47 -2.71 11.31
N LYS A 91 -38.74 -2.30 11.25
CA LYS A 91 -39.74 -2.89 10.35
C LYS A 91 -40.07 -1.92 9.23
N ARG A 92 -40.06 -2.38 7.98
CA ARG A 92 -40.44 -1.56 6.82
C ARG A 92 -41.84 -1.00 7.01
N ASN A 93 -42.05 0.26 6.66
CA ASN A 93 -43.39 0.84 6.62
C ASN A 93 -44.19 0.23 5.45
N GLU A 94 -45.08 -0.71 5.75
CA GLU A 94 -45.91 -1.40 4.76
C GLU A 94 -47.06 -0.54 4.20
N ALA A 95 -47.31 0.65 4.77
CA ALA A 95 -48.29 1.60 4.24
C ALA A 95 -47.86 2.21 2.89
N VAL A 96 -46.59 2.06 2.51
CA VAL A 96 -46.04 2.51 1.23
C VAL A 96 -45.58 1.32 0.40
N VAL A 97 -45.97 1.30 -0.87
CA VAL A 97 -45.54 0.28 -1.84
C VAL A 97 -44.02 0.34 -2.01
N SER A 98 -43.38 -0.82 -2.10
CA SER A 98 -41.93 -0.90 -2.31
C SER A 98 -41.54 -0.48 -3.73
N MET A 99 -40.52 0.35 -3.83
CA MET A 99 -39.91 0.87 -5.05
C MET A 99 -39.46 -0.24 -6.01
N PHE A 100 -38.85 -1.28 -5.45
CA PHE A 100 -38.37 -2.44 -6.20
C PHE A 100 -38.98 -3.74 -5.62
N PRO A 101 -38.93 -4.86 -6.37
CA PRO A 101 -39.33 -6.17 -5.85
C PRO A 101 -38.47 -6.63 -4.66
N ASN A 102 -38.95 -7.65 -3.94
CA ASN A 102 -38.22 -8.31 -2.84
C ASN A 102 -37.69 -7.33 -1.77
N PRO A 103 -38.56 -6.54 -1.10
CA PRO A 103 -38.15 -5.68 0.00
C PRO A 103 -37.67 -6.50 1.20
N ILE A 104 -36.73 -5.95 1.96
CA ILE A 104 -36.29 -6.51 3.24
C ILE A 104 -37.18 -5.93 4.33
N ASN A 105 -38.12 -6.70 4.85
CA ASN A 105 -39.13 -6.17 5.78
C ASN A 105 -38.62 -5.98 7.20
N ASN A 106 -37.75 -6.86 7.69
CA ASN A 106 -37.18 -6.81 9.04
C ASN A 106 -35.67 -6.60 8.95
N VAL A 107 -35.19 -5.49 9.49
CA VAL A 107 -33.80 -5.04 9.40
C VAL A 107 -33.24 -4.85 10.80
N VAL A 108 -32.01 -5.31 11.01
CA VAL A 108 -31.24 -5.00 12.21
C VAL A 108 -30.26 -3.88 11.89
N LEU A 109 -30.31 -2.82 12.69
CA LEU A 109 -29.26 -1.82 12.80
C LEU A 109 -28.35 -2.20 13.98
N ASP A 110 -27.13 -2.65 13.70
CA ASP A 110 -26.12 -2.98 14.70
C ASP A 110 -25.10 -1.85 14.82
N VAL A 111 -24.98 -1.26 16.00
CA VAL A 111 -24.10 -0.13 16.30
C VAL A 111 -23.00 -0.60 17.25
N GLN A 112 -21.75 -0.42 16.82
CA GLN A 112 -20.56 -0.86 17.56
C GLN A 112 -19.64 0.33 17.82
N TYR A 113 -19.33 0.56 19.10
CA TYR A 113 -18.33 1.54 19.52
C TYR A 113 -16.94 0.95 19.30
N TYR A 114 -16.47 0.99 18.04
CA TYR A 114 -15.33 0.19 17.57
C TYR A 114 -14.02 0.58 18.24
N THR A 115 -13.66 1.87 18.19
CA THR A 115 -12.56 2.45 19.00
C THR A 115 -13.00 3.80 19.53
N ASN A 116 -12.14 4.50 20.27
CA ASN A 116 -12.46 5.85 20.74
C ASN A 116 -12.73 6.83 19.59
N ASP A 117 -12.21 6.55 18.38
CA ASP A 117 -12.28 7.44 17.23
C ASP A 117 -12.92 6.79 15.99
N ILE A 118 -13.41 5.55 16.11
CA ILE A 118 -14.07 4.81 15.03
C ILE A 118 -15.39 4.26 15.54
N LEU A 119 -16.48 4.64 14.89
CA LEU A 119 -17.79 4.02 15.08
C LEU A 119 -18.07 3.11 13.88
N ARG A 120 -18.64 1.93 14.12
CA ARG A 120 -19.19 1.08 13.06
C ARG A 120 -20.70 0.96 13.21
N PHE A 121 -21.45 1.03 12.12
CA PHE A 121 -22.85 0.62 12.12
C PHE A 121 -23.19 -0.21 10.88
N LYS A 122 -24.06 -1.19 11.05
CA LYS A 122 -24.52 -2.07 9.97
C LYS A 122 -26.03 -2.08 9.87
N LEU A 123 -26.56 -2.12 8.65
CA LEU A 123 -27.96 -2.44 8.37
C LEU A 123 -28.00 -3.74 7.56
N TYR A 124 -28.62 -4.78 8.13
CA TYR A 124 -28.72 -6.08 7.49
C TYR A 124 -30.08 -6.74 7.76
N ASP A 125 -30.41 -7.73 6.92
CA ASP A 125 -31.65 -8.51 6.99
C ASP A 125 -31.63 -9.42 8.23
N GLU A 126 -32.68 -9.33 9.06
CA GLU A 126 -32.81 -10.15 10.28
C GLU A 126 -33.04 -11.64 9.96
N GLU A 127 -33.69 -11.93 8.85
CA GLU A 127 -34.19 -13.26 8.50
C GLU A 127 -33.22 -14.03 7.60
N LYS A 128 -32.44 -13.32 6.77
CA LYS A 128 -31.56 -13.94 5.77
C LYS A 128 -30.14 -13.40 5.87
N GLN A 129 -29.18 -14.33 5.93
CA GLN A 129 -27.78 -13.96 5.81
C GLN A 129 -27.50 -13.46 4.39
N ARG A 130 -27.05 -12.21 4.29
CA ARG A 130 -26.64 -11.58 3.04
C ARG A 130 -25.12 -11.57 2.90
N TYR A 131 -24.66 -11.41 1.66
CA TYR A 131 -23.24 -11.23 1.38
C TYR A 131 -22.65 -10.07 2.17
N GLN A 132 -21.49 -10.33 2.78
CA GLN A 132 -20.65 -9.33 3.43
C GLN A 132 -19.23 -9.48 2.87
N VAL A 133 -18.56 -8.34 2.66
CA VAL A 133 -17.24 -8.28 2.06
C VAL A 133 -16.23 -9.09 2.90
N PRO A 134 -15.59 -10.12 2.34
CA PRO A 134 -14.73 -11.04 3.10
C PRO A 134 -13.28 -10.55 3.19
N ILE A 135 -13.05 -9.27 3.48
CA ILE A 135 -11.68 -8.76 3.72
C ILE A 135 -11.34 -8.77 5.22
N PRO A 136 -10.08 -9.05 5.59
CA PRO A 136 -9.65 -8.94 6.97
C PRO A 136 -9.61 -7.47 7.39
N LEU A 137 -10.22 -7.17 8.55
CA LEU A 137 -10.14 -5.86 9.21
C LEU A 137 -9.42 -6.02 10.55
N THR A 138 -8.74 -4.98 11.01
CA THR A 138 -8.13 -4.99 12.34
C THR A 138 -9.21 -5.11 13.41
N PRO A 139 -9.24 -6.21 14.19
CA PRO A 139 -10.32 -6.44 15.14
C PRO A 139 -10.27 -5.45 16.29
N SER A 140 -11.43 -5.03 16.76
CA SER A 140 -11.58 -4.39 18.07
C SER A 140 -12.24 -5.37 19.05
N PRO A 141 -11.51 -5.90 20.04
CA PRO A 141 -12.02 -6.96 20.91
C PRO A 141 -13.06 -6.46 21.90
N ASP A 142 -13.03 -5.17 22.27
CA ASP A 142 -13.84 -4.59 23.34
C ASP A 142 -14.54 -3.31 22.89
N ARG A 143 -15.64 -2.98 23.58
CA ARG A 143 -16.31 -1.67 23.45
C ARG A 143 -15.34 -0.53 23.77
N ALA A 144 -15.36 0.53 22.95
CA ALA A 144 -14.61 1.74 23.24
C ALA A 144 -14.93 2.31 24.62
N LEU A 145 -13.88 2.62 25.40
CA LEU A 145 -14.03 3.12 26.77
C LEU A 145 -14.41 4.61 26.80
N ASN A 146 -13.84 5.41 25.89
CA ASN A 146 -14.01 6.86 25.85
C ASN A 146 -14.27 7.32 24.40
N PRO A 147 -15.40 6.90 23.80
CA PRO A 147 -15.74 7.31 22.43
C PRO A 147 -15.82 8.83 22.33
N GLN A 148 -15.23 9.40 21.28
CA GLN A 148 -15.28 10.84 20.98
C GLN A 148 -16.57 11.26 20.27
N TYR A 149 -17.55 10.36 20.25
CA TYR A 149 -18.74 10.44 19.45
C TYR A 149 -19.97 9.89 20.18
N ASN A 150 -21.14 10.30 19.71
CA ASN A 150 -22.41 9.81 20.21
C ASN A 150 -23.31 9.37 19.04
N PHE A 151 -24.05 8.29 19.27
CA PHE A 151 -25.09 7.82 18.37
C PHE A 151 -26.46 8.17 18.95
N THR A 152 -27.23 8.95 18.20
CA THR A 152 -28.59 9.36 18.59
C THR A 152 -29.59 8.84 17.57
N TYR A 153 -30.71 8.30 18.02
CA TYR A 153 -31.77 7.78 17.14
C TYR A 153 -33.13 8.31 17.55
N TYR A 154 -34.06 8.35 16.59
CA TYR A 154 -35.39 8.92 16.73
C TYR A 154 -36.41 7.94 16.15
N SER A 155 -37.43 7.61 16.95
CA SER A 155 -38.55 6.77 16.50
C SER A 155 -39.57 7.56 15.67
N ASN A 156 -39.69 8.87 15.92
CA ASN A 156 -40.63 9.76 15.26
C ASN A 156 -39.88 10.96 14.68
N SER A 157 -39.32 10.81 13.48
CA SER A 157 -38.74 11.95 12.76
C SER A 157 -39.83 12.92 12.27
N SER A 158 -39.42 14.11 11.83
CA SER A 158 -40.31 15.13 11.22
C SER A 158 -40.97 14.68 9.90
N ARG A 159 -40.62 13.50 9.37
CA ARG A 159 -41.11 12.91 8.11
C ARG A 159 -42.07 11.75 8.39
N ASP A 160 -43.22 12.02 9.03
CA ASP A 160 -44.28 11.02 9.27
C ASP A 160 -43.85 9.75 10.03
N ASN A 161 -43.21 9.91 11.20
CA ASN A 161 -42.89 8.82 12.13
C ASN A 161 -41.97 7.70 11.57
N ILE A 162 -41.10 8.04 10.61
CA ILE A 162 -40.05 7.13 10.12
C ILE A 162 -38.80 7.22 11.01
N PHE A 163 -38.16 6.09 11.22
CA PHE A 163 -36.89 5.95 11.93
C PHE A 163 -35.79 6.76 11.27
N SER A 164 -35.02 7.47 12.09
CA SER A 164 -33.78 8.10 11.68
C SER A 164 -32.76 8.09 12.81
N PHE A 165 -31.51 8.32 12.46
CA PHE A 165 -30.41 8.47 13.41
C PHE A 165 -29.40 9.50 12.94
N ALA A 166 -28.67 10.03 13.91
CA ALA A 166 -27.59 10.98 13.72
C ALA A 166 -26.38 10.59 14.57
N ILE A 167 -25.19 10.75 14.00
CA ILE A 167 -23.89 10.53 14.62
C ILE A 167 -23.25 11.89 14.86
N LYS A 168 -22.88 12.16 16.10
CA LYS A 168 -22.37 13.48 16.52
C LYS A 168 -20.97 13.37 17.13
N ARG A 169 -20.13 14.36 16.83
CA ARG A 169 -18.88 14.59 17.55
C ARG A 169 -19.20 15.12 18.95
N LEU A 170 -18.61 14.55 20.00
CA LEU A 170 -18.93 14.93 21.38
C LEU A 170 -18.47 16.35 21.74
N VAL A 171 -17.24 16.72 21.35
CA VAL A 171 -16.60 17.95 21.84
C VAL A 171 -17.34 19.24 21.42
N ASN A 172 -17.93 19.26 20.22
CA ASN A 172 -18.60 20.44 19.67
C ASN A 172 -20.05 20.18 19.24
N GLN A 173 -20.57 18.97 19.49
CA GLN A 173 -21.91 18.53 19.09
C GLN A 173 -22.19 18.61 17.58
N ALA A 174 -21.16 18.67 16.73
CA ALA A 174 -21.33 18.68 15.29
C ALA A 174 -21.92 17.34 14.81
N THR A 175 -23.00 17.41 14.04
CA THR A 175 -23.63 16.24 13.42
C THR A 175 -22.87 15.88 12.15
N LEU A 176 -22.23 14.71 12.13
CA LEU A 176 -21.35 14.26 11.04
C LEU A 176 -22.08 13.38 10.02
N PHE A 177 -23.08 12.61 10.50
CA PHE A 177 -23.92 11.76 9.68
C PHE A 177 -25.36 11.88 10.20
N ASP A 178 -26.32 12.17 9.33
CA ASP A 178 -27.71 12.43 9.71
C ASP A 178 -28.68 11.93 8.64
N THR A 179 -29.40 10.87 9.00
CA THR A 179 -30.39 10.21 8.13
C THR A 179 -31.79 10.80 8.25
N SER A 180 -31.98 11.90 8.98
CA SER A 180 -33.29 12.51 9.19
C SER A 180 -33.95 13.06 7.92
N LEU A 181 -33.22 13.13 6.79
CA LEU A 181 -33.80 13.49 5.49
C LEU A 181 -34.73 12.36 4.97
N GLY A 182 -34.57 11.13 5.48
CA GLY A 182 -35.26 9.94 5.02
C GLY A 182 -34.44 9.17 3.98
N GLY A 183 -35.11 8.35 3.17
CA GLY A 183 -34.48 7.70 2.02
C GLY A 183 -33.73 6.39 2.29
N LEU A 184 -33.93 5.79 3.48
CA LEU A 184 -33.48 4.43 3.75
C LEU A 184 -34.40 3.43 3.01
N VAL A 185 -33.85 2.76 1.99
CA VAL A 185 -34.56 1.77 1.17
C VAL A 185 -33.72 0.50 1.12
N LEU A 186 -34.29 -0.65 1.47
CA LEU A 186 -33.56 -1.93 1.44
C LEU A 186 -34.40 -3.01 0.74
N ASN A 187 -33.94 -3.41 -0.43
CA ASN A 187 -34.42 -4.50 -1.25
C ASN A 187 -33.26 -5.48 -1.51
N ASN A 188 -33.58 -6.67 -2.00
CA ASN A 188 -32.56 -7.67 -2.30
C ASN A 188 -31.47 -7.18 -3.26
N GLN A 189 -31.84 -6.36 -4.26
CA GLN A 189 -30.92 -5.83 -5.27
C GLN A 189 -30.91 -4.28 -5.35
N PHE A 190 -31.30 -3.61 -4.27
CA PHE A 190 -31.23 -2.15 -4.17
C PHE A 190 -31.20 -1.72 -2.71
N LEU A 191 -30.09 -1.11 -2.28
CA LEU A 191 -29.89 -0.58 -0.95
C LEU A 191 -29.54 0.89 -1.09
N GLN A 192 -30.27 1.76 -0.41
CA GLN A 192 -30.06 3.20 -0.41
C GLN A 192 -30.01 3.74 1.01
N ILE A 193 -29.10 4.68 1.24
CA ILE A 193 -29.09 5.53 2.44
C ILE A 193 -28.76 6.96 2.04
N VAL A 194 -29.40 7.91 2.72
CA VAL A 194 -29.16 9.34 2.53
C VAL A 194 -28.69 9.93 3.85
N THR A 195 -27.66 10.76 3.79
CA THR A 195 -27.16 11.51 4.94
C THR A 195 -27.02 12.99 4.60
N ARG A 196 -27.43 13.88 5.50
CA ARG A 196 -26.95 15.27 5.45
C ARG A 196 -25.46 15.28 5.75
N LEU A 197 -24.74 16.16 5.07
CA LEU A 197 -23.31 16.39 5.25
C LEU A 197 -23.11 17.57 6.19
N GLN A 198 -22.12 17.47 7.08
CA GLN A 198 -21.83 18.54 8.03
C GLN A 198 -21.36 19.83 7.35
N SER A 199 -20.73 19.72 6.17
CA SER A 199 -20.25 20.81 5.34
C SER A 199 -20.35 20.47 3.85
N ARG A 200 -20.05 21.47 3.00
CA ARG A 200 -19.95 21.33 1.54
C ARG A 200 -18.55 20.88 1.07
N HIS A 201 -17.61 20.70 1.98
CA HIS A 201 -16.20 20.43 1.68
C HIS A 201 -15.95 18.92 1.69
N VAL A 202 -16.38 18.25 0.62
CA VAL A 202 -16.33 16.79 0.47
C VAL A 202 -15.24 16.36 -0.49
N TYR A 203 -14.53 15.28 -0.16
CA TYR A 203 -13.40 14.74 -0.91
C TYR A 203 -13.43 13.20 -0.92
N GLY A 204 -12.67 12.57 -1.82
CA GLY A 204 -12.56 11.11 -1.90
C GLY A 204 -13.56 10.49 -2.86
N PHE A 205 -13.98 9.25 -2.58
CA PHE A 205 -14.52 8.30 -3.56
C PHE A 205 -13.52 7.96 -4.68
N GLY A 206 -13.60 6.74 -5.19
CA GLY A 206 -12.80 6.34 -6.34
C GLY A 206 -13.13 4.92 -6.81
N GLU A 207 -12.58 4.47 -7.93
CA GLU A 207 -11.72 5.24 -8.83
C GLU A 207 -12.54 5.92 -9.93
N ASN A 208 -12.44 7.25 -10.01
CA ASN A 208 -13.16 8.12 -10.95
C ASN A 208 -12.22 9.22 -11.45
N ASN A 209 -12.45 9.75 -12.64
CA ASN A 209 -11.79 10.96 -13.12
C ASN A 209 -12.47 12.23 -12.56
N HIS A 210 -12.06 12.68 -11.38
CA HIS A 210 -12.50 13.95 -10.83
C HIS A 210 -11.73 15.13 -11.44
N ASP A 211 -12.44 16.18 -11.87
CA ASP A 211 -11.83 17.41 -12.42
C ASP A 211 -11.34 18.37 -11.33
N THR A 212 -11.85 18.22 -10.11
CA THR A 212 -11.45 18.95 -8.91
C THR A 212 -11.32 17.98 -7.75
N LEU A 213 -10.43 18.28 -6.80
CA LEU A 213 -10.27 17.44 -5.61
C LEU A 213 -11.49 17.54 -4.66
N LYS A 214 -12.07 18.74 -4.54
CA LYS A 214 -13.32 18.98 -3.81
C LYS A 214 -14.50 18.66 -4.73
N HIS A 215 -15.46 17.88 -4.24
CA HIS A 215 -16.69 17.58 -4.97
C HIS A 215 -17.60 18.81 -5.11
N ASP A 216 -18.24 18.97 -6.27
CA ASP A 216 -19.37 19.89 -6.41
C ASP A 216 -20.63 19.24 -5.82
N VAL A 217 -20.93 19.59 -4.57
CA VAL A 217 -22.10 19.06 -3.84
C VAL A 217 -23.44 19.58 -4.35
N ASN A 218 -23.47 20.54 -5.28
CA ASN A 218 -24.71 20.99 -5.90
C ASN A 218 -25.09 20.13 -7.12
N ASP A 219 -24.14 19.38 -7.68
CA ASP A 219 -24.44 18.50 -8.81
C ASP A 219 -25.12 17.21 -8.33
N ARG A 220 -26.35 17.01 -8.81
CA ARG A 220 -27.19 15.86 -8.47
C ARG A 220 -26.88 14.60 -9.28
N LYS A 221 -26.08 14.73 -10.33
CA LYS A 221 -25.69 13.60 -11.19
C LYS A 221 -24.88 12.59 -10.39
N ALA A 222 -25.19 11.32 -10.61
CA ALA A 222 -24.51 10.23 -9.94
C ALA A 222 -23.14 9.90 -10.55
N TRP A 223 -22.25 9.43 -9.69
CA TRP A 223 -20.94 8.84 -10.03
C TRP A 223 -21.01 7.34 -9.79
N GLY A 224 -20.49 6.56 -10.75
CA GLY A 224 -20.46 5.10 -10.65
C GLY A 224 -19.21 4.58 -9.95
N ILE A 225 -19.37 3.49 -9.20
CA ILE A 225 -18.28 2.75 -8.55
C ILE A 225 -18.44 1.26 -8.88
N PHE A 226 -17.60 0.77 -9.79
CA PHE A 226 -17.55 -0.62 -10.22
C PHE A 226 -16.26 -0.86 -11.03
N ALA A 227 -15.36 -1.73 -10.57
CA ALA A 227 -14.06 -1.96 -11.19
C ALA A 227 -14.15 -2.27 -12.69
N ARG A 228 -13.52 -1.47 -13.55
CA ARG A 228 -13.75 -1.54 -14.98
C ARG A 228 -12.49 -1.25 -15.75
N ASP A 229 -12.28 -2.06 -16.79
CA ASP A 229 -11.30 -1.73 -17.81
C ASP A 229 -11.82 -0.59 -18.68
N GLN A 230 -11.50 0.63 -18.25
CA GLN A 230 -11.89 1.85 -18.92
C GLN A 230 -10.76 2.87 -18.76
N GLY A 231 -10.05 3.13 -19.86
CA GLY A 231 -9.10 4.24 -19.97
C GLY A 231 -9.69 5.57 -19.50
N THR A 232 -8.83 6.51 -19.11
CA THR A 232 -9.29 7.86 -18.81
C THR A 232 -9.90 8.42 -20.09
N ASP A 233 -11.15 8.85 -20.05
CA ASP A 233 -11.85 9.47 -21.17
C ASP A 233 -12.60 10.68 -20.61
N GLU A 234 -12.85 11.68 -21.45
CA GLU A 234 -13.53 12.92 -21.06
C GLU A 234 -15.02 12.68 -20.75
N ALA A 235 -15.57 11.53 -21.17
CA ALA A 235 -16.98 11.20 -21.01
C ALA A 235 -17.35 10.71 -19.59
N LEU A 236 -18.35 11.36 -18.99
CA LEU A 236 -19.40 10.82 -18.09
C LEU A 236 -19.02 10.09 -16.80
N ARG A 237 -18.36 10.74 -15.82
CA ARG A 237 -18.37 10.29 -14.41
C ARG A 237 -18.18 8.76 -14.21
N LEU A 238 -17.29 8.20 -15.03
CA LEU A 238 -17.22 6.77 -15.23
C LEU A 238 -16.50 6.12 -14.06
N ASN A 239 -16.89 4.89 -13.80
CA ASN A 239 -16.14 3.95 -13.00
C ASN A 239 -14.90 3.49 -13.77
N HIS A 240 -13.74 3.53 -13.12
CA HIS A 240 -12.47 3.00 -13.63
C HIS A 240 -12.07 1.74 -12.85
N TYR A 241 -10.78 1.50 -12.64
CA TYR A 241 -10.23 0.18 -12.31
C TYR A 241 -10.46 -0.24 -10.85
N GLY A 242 -10.37 0.71 -9.93
CA GLY A 242 -10.50 0.51 -8.48
C GLY A 242 -11.89 0.81 -7.92
N THR A 243 -12.13 0.35 -6.70
CA THR A 243 -13.37 0.59 -5.94
C THR A 243 -13.04 1.04 -4.51
N HIS A 244 -13.27 2.31 -4.24
CA HIS A 244 -12.94 3.02 -3.01
C HIS A 244 -14.14 3.86 -2.52
N PRO A 245 -15.15 3.24 -1.89
CA PRO A 245 -16.29 3.91 -1.28
C PRO A 245 -15.94 4.58 0.06
N PHE A 246 -14.84 5.34 0.08
CA PHE A 246 -14.34 6.10 1.23
C PHE A 246 -14.32 7.59 0.90
N TYR A 247 -14.98 8.39 1.71
CA TYR A 247 -15.02 9.85 1.54
C TYR A 247 -14.67 10.58 2.83
N LEU A 248 -14.40 11.86 2.66
CA LEU A 248 -13.83 12.75 3.63
C LEU A 248 -14.60 14.07 3.65
N VAL A 249 -14.77 14.67 4.83
CA VAL A 249 -15.47 15.95 4.98
C VAL A 249 -14.69 16.87 5.92
N MET A 250 -14.25 18.02 5.40
CA MET A 250 -13.70 19.09 6.22
C MET A 250 -14.84 19.77 6.99
N GLU A 251 -14.87 19.61 8.31
CA GLU A 251 -15.96 20.12 9.12
C GLU A 251 -15.95 21.65 9.16
N GLN A 252 -17.14 22.26 9.13
CA GLN A 252 -17.31 23.70 9.31
C GLN A 252 -17.65 24.07 10.76
N LEU A 253 -17.32 25.31 11.15
CA LEU A 253 -17.74 25.84 12.44
C LEU A 253 -19.27 26.02 12.50
N PRO A 254 -19.92 25.71 13.64
CA PRO A 254 -21.35 25.94 13.80
C PRO A 254 -21.75 27.40 13.52
N ASN A 255 -22.89 27.61 12.86
CA ASN A 255 -23.45 28.94 12.56
C ASN A 255 -22.54 29.85 11.73
N THR A 256 -21.62 29.28 10.94
CA THR A 256 -20.77 30.03 10.00
C THR A 256 -21.00 29.56 8.57
N ASP A 257 -20.88 30.44 7.59
CA ASP A 257 -20.96 30.05 6.18
C ASP A 257 -19.61 29.52 5.70
N GLN A 258 -19.51 28.19 5.57
CA GLN A 258 -18.39 27.46 4.97
C GLN A 258 -17.02 27.74 5.60
N THR A 259 -16.96 28.18 6.86
CA THR A 259 -15.68 28.42 7.56
C THR A 259 -15.17 27.08 8.11
N PRO A 260 -13.99 26.60 7.70
CA PRO A 260 -13.48 25.32 8.16
C PRO A 260 -13.08 25.39 9.64
N SER A 261 -13.47 24.37 10.39
CA SER A 261 -13.14 24.21 11.81
C SER A 261 -11.73 23.67 12.03
N GLY A 262 -11.11 23.10 11.00
CA GLY A 262 -9.87 22.35 11.09
C GLY A 262 -10.06 20.87 11.46
N ASN A 263 -11.26 20.48 11.93
CA ASN A 263 -11.62 19.10 12.16
C ASN A 263 -12.05 18.44 10.84
N MET A 264 -11.81 17.15 10.73
CA MET A 264 -12.19 16.34 9.59
C MET A 264 -12.71 14.99 10.07
N HIS A 265 -13.66 14.44 9.33
CA HIS A 265 -14.09 13.06 9.49
C HIS A 265 -14.06 12.33 8.15
N GLY A 266 -14.00 11.01 8.24
CA GLY A 266 -14.09 10.12 7.09
C GLY A 266 -15.19 9.11 7.28
N VAL A 267 -15.71 8.58 6.17
CA VAL A 267 -16.73 7.53 6.19
C VAL A 267 -16.41 6.51 5.10
N LEU A 268 -16.37 5.24 5.50
CA LEU A 268 -16.23 4.09 4.60
C LEU A 268 -17.54 3.32 4.55
N LEU A 269 -18.05 3.02 3.35
CA LEU A 269 -19.04 1.96 3.14
C LEU A 269 -18.30 0.68 2.70
N LEU A 270 -18.22 -0.32 3.56
CA LEU A 270 -17.65 -1.61 3.21
C LEU A 270 -18.66 -2.47 2.44
N ASN A 271 -18.74 -2.22 1.13
CA ASN A 271 -19.56 -2.98 0.17
C ASN A 271 -18.79 -3.13 -1.15
N SER A 272 -18.89 -4.29 -1.81
CA SER A 272 -18.20 -4.57 -3.08
C SER A 272 -19.12 -4.82 -4.27
N ASN A 273 -20.44 -4.69 -4.09
CA ASN A 273 -21.38 -4.72 -5.22
C ASN A 273 -21.26 -3.41 -6.03
N ALA A 274 -21.76 -3.40 -7.26
CA ALA A 274 -21.85 -2.16 -8.04
C ALA A 274 -22.67 -1.12 -7.27
N MET A 275 -22.22 0.13 -7.29
CA MET A 275 -22.86 1.20 -6.55
C MET A 275 -22.67 2.56 -7.21
N ASP A 276 -23.50 3.51 -6.79
CA ASP A 276 -23.41 4.91 -7.18
C ASP A 276 -23.46 5.82 -5.95
N TYR A 277 -22.92 7.03 -6.10
CA TYR A 277 -23.14 8.12 -5.15
C TYR A 277 -23.55 9.41 -5.88
N SER A 278 -24.31 10.27 -5.20
CA SER A 278 -24.77 11.56 -5.72
C SER A 278 -25.00 12.57 -4.59
N PHE A 279 -24.91 13.86 -4.90
CA PHE A 279 -25.12 14.93 -3.94
C PHE A 279 -26.45 15.67 -4.14
N THR A 280 -26.83 16.53 -3.19
CA THR A 280 -27.94 17.46 -3.36
C THR A 280 -27.61 18.85 -2.81
N PRO A 281 -28.29 19.92 -3.28
CA PRO A 281 -28.05 21.29 -2.84
C PRO A 281 -28.25 21.56 -1.33
N ILE A 282 -29.04 20.74 -0.63
CA ILE A 282 -29.09 20.74 0.85
C ILE A 282 -28.03 19.73 1.29
N PRO A 283 -26.75 20.15 1.32
CA PRO A 283 -25.59 19.30 1.13
C PRO A 283 -25.80 17.94 1.78
N SER A 284 -26.17 16.97 0.96
CA SER A 284 -26.50 15.61 1.38
C SER A 284 -25.89 14.65 0.41
N LEU A 285 -25.55 13.47 0.89
CA LEU A 285 -25.00 12.38 0.11
C LEU A 285 -26.02 11.25 0.06
N THR A 286 -26.33 10.77 -1.15
CA THR A 286 -27.08 9.55 -1.37
C THR A 286 -26.15 8.48 -1.91
N ILE A 287 -26.08 7.33 -1.25
CA ILE A 287 -25.34 6.15 -1.71
C ILE A 287 -26.36 5.06 -2.08
N ARG A 288 -26.18 4.43 -3.25
CA ARG A 288 -27.05 3.37 -3.78
C ARG A 288 -26.20 2.18 -4.21
N THR A 289 -26.47 0.99 -3.69
CA THR A 289 -25.77 -0.25 -4.11
C THR A 289 -26.77 -1.34 -4.47
N ILE A 290 -26.39 -2.23 -5.38
CA ILE A 290 -27.28 -3.29 -5.88
C ILE A 290 -27.18 -4.59 -5.08
N GLY A 291 -26.44 -4.66 -3.98
CA GLY A 291 -26.36 -5.90 -3.21
C GLY A 291 -25.58 -5.79 -1.91
N GLY A 292 -25.32 -6.94 -1.28
CA GLY A 292 -24.67 -7.00 0.02
C GLY A 292 -25.49 -6.37 1.16
N ILE A 293 -24.81 -5.70 2.08
CA ILE A 293 -25.38 -4.96 3.22
C ILE A 293 -24.82 -3.52 3.25
N LEU A 294 -25.40 -2.66 4.09
CA LEU A 294 -24.79 -1.37 4.42
C LEU A 294 -23.94 -1.51 5.68
N ASP A 295 -22.61 -1.62 5.53
CA ASP A 295 -21.64 -1.73 6.63
C ASP A 295 -20.74 -0.49 6.64
N PHE A 296 -21.01 0.44 7.55
CA PHE A 296 -20.35 1.74 7.60
C PHE A 296 -19.35 1.84 8.74
N PHE A 297 -18.24 2.52 8.47
CA PHE A 297 -17.29 2.99 9.48
C PHE A 297 -17.20 4.51 9.40
N VAL A 298 -17.24 5.19 10.55
CA VAL A 298 -17.09 6.64 10.67
C VAL A 298 -15.84 6.93 11.50
N PHE A 299 -14.92 7.70 10.93
CA PHE A 299 -13.59 8.02 11.46
C PHE A 299 -13.56 9.48 11.92
N PHE A 300 -13.23 9.74 13.19
CA PHE A 300 -13.49 11.04 13.82
C PHE A 300 -12.30 12.00 13.86
N GLY A 301 -11.10 11.68 13.34
CA GLY A 301 -9.98 12.63 13.39
C GLY A 301 -9.72 13.14 14.84
N PRO A 302 -9.20 14.35 15.08
CA PRO A 302 -9.74 15.53 14.41
C PRO A 302 -8.98 15.97 13.17
N LYS A 303 -7.67 15.71 13.03
CA LYS A 303 -6.90 16.24 11.90
C LYS A 303 -7.08 15.40 10.62
N PRO A 304 -6.95 15.98 9.41
CA PRO A 304 -7.03 15.25 8.15
C PRO A 304 -6.14 13.99 8.11
N GLU A 305 -4.85 14.11 8.46
CA GLU A 305 -3.94 12.97 8.52
C GLU A 305 -4.39 11.88 9.51
N GLN A 306 -4.96 12.26 10.66
CA GLN A 306 -5.41 11.29 11.66
C GLN A 306 -6.59 10.46 11.15
N VAL A 307 -7.47 11.04 10.33
CA VAL A 307 -8.57 10.31 9.68
C VAL A 307 -8.01 9.22 8.76
N ILE A 308 -6.96 9.54 7.98
CA ILE A 308 -6.29 8.56 7.09
C ILE A 308 -5.57 7.48 7.90
N GLN A 309 -4.90 7.86 8.99
CA GLN A 309 -4.26 6.90 9.90
C GLN A 309 -5.29 5.95 10.53
N GLN A 310 -6.47 6.44 10.93
CA GLN A 310 -7.55 5.60 11.45
C GLN A 310 -8.13 4.67 10.38
N TYR A 311 -8.32 5.15 9.15
CA TYR A 311 -8.77 4.34 8.03
C TYR A 311 -7.78 3.22 7.70
N THR A 312 -6.50 3.57 7.51
CA THR A 312 -5.45 2.59 7.18
C THR A 312 -5.14 1.65 8.34
N TRP A 313 -5.31 2.07 9.60
CA TRP A 313 -5.24 1.15 10.74
C TRP A 313 -6.32 0.06 10.65
N LEU A 314 -7.55 0.41 10.24
CA LEU A 314 -8.66 -0.54 10.09
C LEU A 314 -8.42 -1.51 8.94
N VAL A 315 -8.02 -0.98 7.77
CA VAL A 315 -7.97 -1.75 6.51
C VAL A 315 -6.57 -2.26 6.15
N GLY A 316 -5.58 -1.98 7.00
CA GLY A 316 -4.17 -2.34 6.86
C GLY A 316 -3.31 -1.22 6.26
N HIS A 317 -2.15 -1.00 6.87
CA HIS A 317 -1.17 -0.01 6.41
C HIS A 317 -0.53 -0.42 5.07
N SER A 318 -0.01 0.56 4.34
CA SER A 318 0.64 0.31 3.06
C SER A 318 1.88 -0.57 3.19
N MET A 319 2.23 -1.32 2.13
CA MET A 319 3.54 -1.95 2.05
C MET A 319 4.65 -0.89 2.12
N LEU A 320 5.81 -1.27 2.67
CA LEU A 320 7.04 -0.50 2.50
C LEU A 320 7.68 -0.88 1.15
N PRO A 321 7.66 0.00 0.13
CA PRO A 321 8.24 -0.32 -1.17
C PRO A 321 9.74 -0.62 -1.03
N PRO A 322 10.33 -1.48 -1.88
CA PRO A 322 11.78 -1.58 -1.96
C PRO A 322 12.35 -0.27 -2.49
N TYR A 323 13.47 0.21 -1.94
CA TYR A 323 13.98 1.56 -2.24
C TYR A 323 14.22 1.82 -3.74
N TRP A 324 14.64 0.79 -4.50
CA TRP A 324 14.84 0.91 -5.95
C TRP A 324 13.57 1.24 -6.72
N SER A 325 12.39 0.86 -6.19
CA SER A 325 11.11 1.17 -6.84
C SER A 325 10.72 2.65 -6.70
N LEU A 326 11.40 3.40 -5.84
CA LEU A 326 11.26 4.85 -5.81
C LEU A 326 12.08 5.54 -6.92
N GLY A 327 12.97 4.82 -7.61
CA GLY A 327 13.68 5.38 -8.77
C GLY A 327 12.76 5.65 -9.96
N PHE A 328 13.34 6.00 -11.10
CA PHE A 328 12.59 6.23 -12.34
C PHE A 328 12.41 4.93 -13.12
N HIS A 329 11.19 4.74 -13.65
CA HIS A 329 10.77 3.55 -14.37
C HIS A 329 10.53 3.91 -15.85
N LEU A 330 11.04 3.07 -16.75
CA LEU A 330 10.81 3.19 -18.19
C LEU A 330 10.00 2.01 -18.71
N SER A 331 9.00 2.29 -19.54
CA SER A 331 8.05 1.32 -20.06
C SER A 331 7.44 1.76 -21.39
N ARG A 332 6.88 0.80 -22.13
CA ARG A 332 5.90 1.01 -23.22
C ARG A 332 5.24 -0.32 -23.55
N TRP A 333 4.01 -0.24 -24.03
CA TRP A 333 3.36 -1.31 -24.76
C TRP A 333 3.99 -1.40 -26.16
N GLU A 334 4.50 -2.59 -26.51
CA GLU A 334 5.18 -2.89 -27.79
C GLU A 334 6.49 -2.10 -28.00
N TYR A 335 7.58 -2.65 -27.47
CA TYR A 335 8.92 -2.45 -28.06
C TYR A 335 9.05 -3.23 -29.37
N GLY A 336 8.36 -4.38 -29.47
CA GLY A 336 8.32 -5.28 -30.62
C GLY A 336 9.53 -6.23 -30.72
N SER A 337 10.67 -5.90 -30.10
CA SER A 337 11.82 -6.80 -29.98
C SER A 337 12.75 -6.41 -28.82
N LEU A 338 13.56 -7.37 -28.37
CA LEU A 338 14.63 -7.14 -27.41
C LEU A 338 15.68 -6.16 -27.94
N THR A 339 15.97 -6.16 -29.24
CA THR A 339 16.89 -5.19 -29.86
C THR A 339 16.39 -3.77 -29.67
N ARG A 340 15.11 -3.51 -29.95
CA ARG A 340 14.51 -2.19 -29.77
C ARG A 340 14.50 -1.76 -28.30
N MET A 341 14.18 -2.68 -27.39
CA MET A 341 14.27 -2.42 -25.95
C MET A 341 15.70 -2.03 -25.53
N LYS A 342 16.71 -2.78 -26.00
CA LYS A 342 18.13 -2.48 -25.73
C LYS A 342 18.54 -1.10 -26.24
N GLU A 343 18.11 -0.72 -27.44
CA GLU A 343 18.39 0.61 -28.03
C GLU A 343 17.83 1.74 -27.18
N ILE A 344 16.55 1.64 -26.79
CA ILE A 344 15.87 2.65 -25.98
C ILE A 344 16.52 2.78 -24.60
N VAL A 345 16.78 1.65 -23.93
CA VAL A 345 17.48 1.64 -22.64
C VAL A 345 18.87 2.26 -22.78
N LYS A 346 19.61 1.88 -23.83
CA LYS A 346 20.97 2.37 -24.07
C LYS A 346 20.99 3.88 -24.29
N ARG A 347 20.14 4.43 -25.17
CA ARG A 347 20.15 5.89 -25.44
C ARG A 347 19.82 6.71 -24.19
N ASN A 348 18.91 6.25 -23.33
CA ASN A 348 18.60 6.95 -22.08
C ASN A 348 19.77 6.88 -21.09
N ARG A 349 20.41 5.72 -20.96
CA ARG A 349 21.59 5.55 -20.10
C ARG A 349 22.77 6.39 -20.60
N ASP A 350 23.04 6.39 -21.90
CA ASP A 350 24.12 7.18 -22.53
C ASP A 350 23.85 8.69 -22.39
N ALA A 351 22.59 9.10 -22.45
CA ALA A 351 22.14 10.48 -22.22
C ALA A 351 22.18 10.91 -20.74
N GLY A 352 22.50 10.01 -19.80
CA GLY A 352 22.57 10.31 -18.38
C GLY A 352 21.22 10.38 -17.65
N VAL A 353 20.16 9.82 -18.24
CA VAL A 353 18.85 9.70 -17.59
C VAL A 353 18.96 8.68 -16.44
N PRO A 354 18.62 9.06 -15.20
CA PRO A 354 18.57 8.10 -14.09
C PRO A 354 17.56 6.99 -14.37
N LEU A 355 17.94 5.73 -14.21
CA LEU A 355 17.09 4.59 -14.52
C LEU A 355 17.28 3.47 -13.49
N ASP A 356 16.21 3.15 -12.78
CA ASP A 356 16.18 2.04 -11.82
C ASP A 356 15.39 0.85 -12.33
N VAL A 357 14.41 1.05 -13.21
CA VAL A 357 13.50 -0.03 -13.61
C VAL A 357 13.19 0.00 -15.09
N GLN A 358 13.43 -1.13 -15.75
CA GLN A 358 12.94 -1.41 -17.10
C GLN A 358 11.72 -2.33 -17.01
N HIS A 359 10.61 -1.93 -17.63
CA HIS A 359 9.40 -2.74 -17.72
C HIS A 359 9.36 -3.48 -19.07
N ALA A 360 8.84 -4.70 -19.09
CA ALA A 360 8.48 -5.42 -20.30
C ALA A 360 6.97 -5.69 -20.33
N ASP A 361 6.32 -5.18 -21.36
CA ASP A 361 4.88 -5.35 -21.61
C ASP A 361 4.63 -6.64 -22.43
N ILE A 362 3.39 -6.93 -22.80
CA ILE A 362 2.95 -8.23 -23.33
C ILE A 362 3.68 -8.67 -24.60
N ASP A 363 4.39 -7.77 -25.30
CA ASP A 363 5.19 -8.08 -26.48
C ASP A 363 6.40 -8.99 -26.19
N TYR A 364 6.84 -9.06 -24.93
CA TYR A 364 7.89 -10.02 -24.56
C TYR A 364 7.42 -11.47 -24.60
N MET A 365 6.11 -11.72 -24.45
CA MET A 365 5.52 -13.05 -24.33
C MET A 365 5.34 -13.71 -25.70
N ASN A 366 5.49 -15.03 -25.76
CA ASN A 366 5.20 -15.78 -26.99
C ASN A 366 3.70 -15.75 -27.29
N ALA A 367 3.30 -15.02 -28.32
CA ALA A 367 1.90 -14.80 -28.69
C ALA A 367 1.05 -14.30 -27.50
N ARG A 368 1.62 -13.41 -26.66
CA ARG A 368 0.94 -12.78 -25.51
C ARG A 368 0.45 -13.78 -24.45
N LYS A 369 1.03 -14.98 -24.39
CA LYS A 369 0.71 -16.01 -23.39
C LYS A 369 1.53 -15.77 -22.12
N THR A 370 0.84 -15.57 -20.99
CA THR A 370 1.45 -15.41 -19.66
C THR A 370 2.48 -16.54 -19.38
N PHE A 371 3.53 -16.27 -18.60
CA PHE A 371 4.60 -17.23 -18.30
C PHE A 371 5.41 -17.76 -19.49
N THR A 372 5.37 -17.10 -20.65
CA THR A 372 6.20 -17.43 -21.82
C THR A 372 7.08 -16.26 -22.24
N ILE A 373 8.09 -16.53 -23.07
CA ILE A 373 8.94 -15.51 -23.73
C ILE A 373 8.94 -15.82 -25.23
N ASP A 374 8.80 -14.81 -26.09
CA ASP A 374 8.90 -14.96 -27.54
C ASP A 374 10.32 -15.45 -27.92
N PRO A 375 10.44 -16.65 -28.53
CA PRO A 375 11.73 -17.27 -28.81
C PRO A 375 12.49 -16.63 -29.99
N VAL A 376 11.87 -15.71 -30.72
CA VAL A 376 12.45 -15.01 -31.88
C VAL A 376 12.75 -13.56 -31.52
N ASN A 377 11.72 -12.78 -31.18
CA ASN A 377 11.86 -11.34 -30.96
C ASN A 377 12.50 -11.00 -29.62
N PHE A 378 12.38 -11.90 -28.63
CA PHE A 378 12.91 -11.72 -27.28
C PHE A 378 13.90 -12.83 -26.86
N ALA A 379 14.50 -13.50 -27.85
CA ALA A 379 15.64 -14.38 -27.63
C ALA A 379 16.78 -13.65 -26.90
N GLY A 380 17.27 -14.19 -25.78
CA GLY A 380 18.33 -13.56 -24.99
C GLY A 380 17.84 -12.57 -23.91
N MET A 381 16.53 -12.44 -23.70
CA MET A 381 15.95 -11.50 -22.73
C MET A 381 16.41 -11.78 -21.30
N LYS A 382 16.52 -13.05 -20.91
CA LYS A 382 16.95 -13.48 -19.57
C LYS A 382 18.38 -13.02 -19.27
N GLU A 383 19.27 -13.17 -20.24
CA GLU A 383 20.67 -12.76 -20.18
C GLU A 383 20.75 -11.24 -20.05
N TYR A 384 20.04 -10.50 -20.90
CA TYR A 384 20.01 -9.04 -20.83
C TYR A 384 19.44 -8.52 -19.50
N PHE A 385 18.38 -9.15 -18.99
CA PHE A 385 17.82 -8.79 -17.69
C PHE A 385 18.80 -9.08 -16.55
N SER A 386 19.62 -10.13 -16.67
CA SER A 386 20.68 -10.42 -15.72
C SER A 386 21.78 -9.35 -15.76
N GLU A 387 22.16 -8.88 -16.95
CA GLU A 387 23.11 -7.76 -17.14
C GLU A 387 22.59 -6.46 -16.51
N LEU A 388 21.34 -6.06 -16.80
CA LEU A 388 20.70 -4.90 -16.19
C LEU A 388 20.67 -4.99 -14.66
N ASN A 389 20.30 -6.16 -14.13
CA ASN A 389 20.26 -6.40 -12.69
C ASN A 389 21.63 -6.33 -12.03
N ALA A 390 22.69 -6.75 -12.72
CA ALA A 390 24.07 -6.62 -12.26
C ALA A 390 24.49 -5.14 -12.18
N ASP A 391 24.05 -4.31 -13.11
CA ASP A 391 24.27 -2.85 -13.14
C ASP A 391 23.42 -2.08 -12.12
N GLY A 392 22.42 -2.74 -11.52
CA GLY A 392 21.51 -2.14 -10.53
C GLY A 392 20.17 -1.68 -11.10
N VAL A 393 19.90 -1.92 -12.38
CA VAL A 393 18.60 -1.70 -13.01
C VAL A 393 17.73 -2.95 -12.81
N ARG A 394 16.58 -2.80 -12.18
CA ARG A 394 15.60 -3.87 -11.97
C ARG A 394 14.70 -4.04 -13.18
N THR A 395 14.08 -5.20 -13.24
CA THR A 395 13.21 -5.58 -14.34
C THR A 395 11.84 -5.95 -13.78
N VAL A 396 10.80 -5.33 -14.33
CA VAL A 396 9.39 -5.63 -14.01
C VAL A 396 8.75 -6.18 -15.28
N ILE A 397 8.00 -7.28 -15.16
CA ILE A 397 7.28 -7.89 -16.27
C ILE A 397 5.78 -7.79 -16.00
N ILE A 398 5.00 -7.53 -17.04
CA ILE A 398 3.55 -7.66 -16.96
C ILE A 398 3.16 -9.14 -16.86
N LEU A 399 2.11 -9.45 -16.11
CA LEU A 399 1.47 -10.76 -16.09
C LEU A 399 -0.03 -10.55 -16.11
N ASP A 400 -0.68 -11.03 -17.16
CA ASP A 400 -2.13 -11.00 -17.26
C ASP A 400 -2.73 -12.23 -16.57
N PRO A 401 -3.88 -12.07 -15.88
CA PRO A 401 -4.51 -13.18 -15.20
C PRO A 401 -4.99 -14.26 -16.17
N ALA A 402 -5.53 -13.87 -17.33
CA ALA A 402 -6.19 -14.79 -18.25
C ALA A 402 -5.21 -15.74 -18.95
N LEU A 403 -5.50 -17.03 -18.95
CA LEU A 403 -4.61 -18.06 -19.51
C LEU A 403 -5.18 -18.61 -20.82
N PHE A 404 -4.35 -18.68 -21.87
CA PHE A 404 -4.74 -19.20 -23.19
C PHE A 404 -5.36 -20.59 -23.12
N ASP A 405 -6.46 -20.82 -23.85
CA ASP A 405 -7.12 -22.12 -23.94
C ASP A 405 -6.32 -23.10 -24.81
N ASP A 406 -5.32 -23.73 -24.20
CA ASP A 406 -4.61 -24.87 -24.76
C ASP A 406 -4.39 -25.92 -23.67
N GLN A 407 -5.29 -26.90 -23.66
CA GLN A 407 -5.33 -27.98 -22.67
C GLN A 407 -4.33 -29.10 -22.98
N VAL A 408 -3.53 -28.97 -24.05
CA VAL A 408 -2.63 -30.03 -24.51
C VAL A 408 -1.17 -29.59 -24.45
N ASN A 409 -0.84 -28.36 -24.85
CA ASN A 409 0.55 -27.92 -25.02
C ASN A 409 0.95 -26.75 -24.12
N TYR A 410 0.02 -26.14 -23.37
CA TYR A 410 0.33 -24.98 -22.53
C TYR A 410 0.30 -25.34 -21.03
N PRO A 411 1.47 -25.48 -20.37
CA PRO A 411 1.56 -26.01 -19.00
C PRO A 411 0.74 -25.24 -17.97
N ALA A 412 0.63 -23.92 -18.09
CA ALA A 412 -0.13 -23.11 -17.14
C ALA A 412 -1.63 -23.47 -17.17
N THR A 413 -2.19 -23.72 -18.35
CA THR A 413 -3.59 -24.14 -18.49
C THR A 413 -3.79 -25.58 -18.03
N ILE A 414 -2.90 -26.50 -18.42
CA ILE A 414 -2.96 -27.91 -17.98
C ILE A 414 -2.94 -28.00 -16.45
N GLU A 415 -2.03 -27.27 -15.81
CA GLU A 415 -1.89 -27.22 -14.36
C GLU A 415 -3.10 -26.56 -13.69
N GLY A 416 -3.60 -25.45 -14.24
CA GLY A 416 -4.79 -24.78 -13.72
C GLY A 416 -6.05 -25.65 -13.74
N ILE A 417 -6.22 -26.48 -14.79
CA ILE A 417 -7.30 -27.48 -14.85
C ILE A 417 -7.08 -28.56 -13.79
N ARG A 418 -5.83 -29.05 -13.67
CA ARG A 418 -5.47 -30.12 -12.73
C ARG A 418 -5.68 -29.73 -11.27
N GLU A 419 -5.43 -28.47 -10.93
CA GLU A 419 -5.60 -27.90 -9.58
C GLU A 419 -6.98 -27.24 -9.37
N ASP A 420 -7.88 -27.31 -10.35
CA ASP A 420 -9.25 -26.78 -10.29
C ASP A 420 -9.37 -25.29 -9.90
N VAL A 421 -8.49 -24.44 -10.46
CA VAL A 421 -8.37 -23.02 -10.04
C VAL A 421 -9.19 -22.05 -10.89
N PHE A 422 -9.81 -22.52 -11.97
CA PHE A 422 -10.51 -21.68 -12.94
C PHE A 422 -11.96 -21.37 -12.53
N ILE A 423 -12.43 -20.19 -12.92
CA ILE A 423 -13.82 -19.76 -12.70
C ILE A 423 -14.77 -20.61 -13.55
N LYS A 424 -15.87 -21.04 -12.95
CA LYS A 424 -16.87 -21.92 -13.57
C LYS A 424 -18.19 -21.20 -13.80
N TRP A 425 -18.98 -21.73 -14.73
CA TRP A 425 -20.39 -21.39 -14.87
C TRP A 425 -21.19 -21.82 -13.63
N SER A 426 -22.39 -21.28 -13.46
CA SER A 426 -23.29 -21.62 -12.35
C SER A 426 -23.76 -23.09 -12.31
N ASN A 427 -23.45 -23.88 -13.36
CA ASN A 427 -23.64 -25.33 -13.34
C ASN A 427 -22.56 -26.05 -12.51
N GLY A 428 -21.50 -25.35 -12.08
CA GLY A 428 -20.43 -25.82 -11.21
C GLY A 428 -19.43 -26.78 -11.85
N THR A 429 -19.60 -27.14 -13.13
CA THR A 429 -18.79 -28.16 -13.81
C THR A 429 -18.06 -27.64 -15.03
N GLU A 430 -18.64 -26.68 -15.75
CA GLU A 430 -18.07 -26.15 -16.97
C GLU A 430 -17.19 -24.92 -16.68
N LEU A 431 -15.95 -24.93 -17.17
CA LEU A 431 -15.06 -23.78 -17.10
C LEU A 431 -15.63 -22.64 -17.94
N MET A 432 -15.64 -21.44 -17.37
CA MET A 432 -16.02 -20.26 -18.13
C MET A 432 -14.89 -19.94 -19.13
N LYS A 433 -15.26 -19.59 -20.37
CA LYS A 433 -14.31 -19.20 -21.42
C LYS A 433 -14.49 -17.74 -21.80
N GLY A 434 -13.37 -17.10 -22.09
CA GLY A 434 -13.28 -15.69 -22.39
C GLY A 434 -12.44 -15.39 -23.62
N ALA A 435 -12.30 -14.10 -23.91
CA ALA A 435 -11.37 -13.55 -24.88
C ALA A 435 -10.47 -12.49 -24.21
N CYS A 436 -9.16 -12.59 -24.46
CA CYS A 436 -8.13 -11.69 -23.97
C CYS A 436 -6.98 -11.58 -24.99
N TRP A 437 -5.82 -11.05 -24.61
CA TRP A 437 -4.67 -10.84 -25.51
C TRP A 437 -4.21 -12.05 -26.32
N PRO A 438 -4.08 -13.27 -25.75
CA PRO A 438 -3.65 -14.44 -26.52
C PRO A 438 -4.79 -15.09 -27.33
N GLY A 439 -6.01 -14.55 -27.32
CA GLY A 439 -7.19 -15.12 -27.96
C GLY A 439 -8.19 -15.68 -26.95
N GLU A 440 -8.71 -16.89 -27.20
CA GLU A 440 -9.58 -17.60 -26.25
C GLU A 440 -8.81 -17.98 -24.98
N VAL A 441 -9.41 -17.75 -23.83
CA VAL A 441 -8.77 -17.90 -22.52
C VAL A 441 -9.68 -18.57 -21.50
N PHE A 442 -9.07 -19.31 -20.57
CA PHE A 442 -9.67 -19.58 -19.27
C PHE A 442 -9.43 -18.41 -18.32
N PHE A 443 -10.45 -18.17 -17.52
CA PHE A 443 -10.52 -17.04 -16.62
C PHE A 443 -9.46 -17.07 -15.55
N PRO A 444 -8.93 -15.88 -15.27
CA PRO A 444 -9.67 -15.08 -14.33
C PRO A 444 -10.04 -13.63 -14.83
N ALA A 445 -9.79 -13.21 -16.10
CA ALA A 445 -10.39 -11.96 -16.67
C ALA A 445 -10.85 -12.02 -18.15
N VAL A 446 -11.80 -11.14 -18.57
CA VAL A 446 -12.24 -10.91 -19.98
C VAL A 446 -12.32 -9.43 -20.32
N PHE A 447 -11.92 -9.08 -21.55
CA PHE A 447 -12.02 -7.71 -22.05
C PHE A 447 -13.33 -7.38 -22.75
N ASP A 448 -14.07 -8.30 -23.41
CA ASP A 448 -15.20 -7.94 -24.29
C ASP A 448 -16.41 -8.89 -24.24
N THR A 449 -17.03 -8.98 -23.07
CA THR A 449 -18.26 -9.74 -22.86
C THR A 449 -19.47 -9.07 -23.50
N ASN A 450 -20.36 -9.87 -24.08
CA ASN A 450 -21.60 -9.47 -24.77
C ASN A 450 -21.40 -8.70 -26.11
N GLU A 451 -20.16 -8.48 -26.56
CA GLU A 451 -19.83 -7.84 -27.86
C GLU A 451 -19.62 -8.88 -28.97
N VAL A 452 -19.81 -8.53 -30.25
CA VAL A 452 -19.66 -9.50 -31.36
C VAL A 452 -18.18 -9.78 -31.66
N GLN A 453 -17.34 -8.74 -31.59
CA GLN A 453 -15.91 -8.84 -31.79
C GLN A 453 -15.21 -7.94 -30.76
N PRO A 454 -14.29 -8.48 -29.94
CA PRO A 454 -13.49 -7.70 -29.01
C PRO A 454 -12.62 -6.65 -29.72
N TRP A 455 -12.41 -5.48 -29.12
CA TRP A 455 -11.60 -4.40 -29.74
C TRP A 455 -10.11 -4.75 -29.79
N ASN A 456 -9.67 -5.62 -28.88
CA ASN A 456 -8.30 -6.08 -28.77
C ASN A 456 -8.02 -7.33 -29.61
N TRP A 457 -9.02 -7.81 -30.35
CA TRP A 457 -8.91 -8.97 -31.25
C TRP A 457 -8.20 -8.60 -32.55
N GLU A 458 -7.32 -9.48 -33.05
CA GLU A 458 -6.73 -9.35 -34.38
C GLU A 458 -7.66 -9.97 -35.44
N GLU A 459 -7.75 -9.36 -36.62
CA GLU A 459 -8.76 -9.68 -37.67
C GLU A 459 -8.78 -11.15 -38.15
N THR A 460 -7.81 -11.99 -37.76
CA THR A 460 -7.58 -13.34 -38.28
C THR A 460 -7.92 -14.50 -37.30
N GLY A 461 -8.40 -14.23 -36.08
CA GLY A 461 -8.73 -15.25 -35.06
C GLY A 461 -10.20 -15.70 -34.99
N SER A 462 -10.52 -16.75 -34.21
CA SER A 462 -11.89 -17.24 -33.96
C SER A 462 -12.85 -16.19 -33.35
N ASN A 463 -14.13 -16.20 -33.72
CA ASN A 463 -15.14 -15.21 -33.27
C ASN A 463 -15.70 -15.44 -31.85
N TYR A 464 -14.97 -16.09 -30.94
CA TYR A 464 -15.54 -16.41 -29.62
C TYR A 464 -15.59 -15.18 -28.71
N THR A 465 -16.79 -14.90 -28.20
CA THR A 465 -17.03 -13.87 -27.18
C THR A 465 -17.89 -14.45 -26.07
N LEU A 466 -17.55 -14.14 -24.81
CA LEU A 466 -18.39 -14.54 -23.67
C LEU A 466 -19.77 -13.88 -23.83
N LYS A 467 -20.84 -14.68 -23.82
CA LYS A 467 -22.22 -14.21 -23.84
C LYS A 467 -22.90 -14.58 -22.53
N CYS A 468 -23.26 -13.58 -21.74
CA CYS A 468 -23.92 -13.82 -20.47
C CYS A 468 -25.41 -14.06 -20.65
N PRO A 469 -26.01 -15.03 -19.92
CA PRO A 469 -27.44 -15.28 -19.97
C PRO A 469 -28.21 -14.03 -19.51
N ILE A 470 -29.44 -13.85 -20.01
CA ILE A 470 -30.34 -12.80 -19.50
C ILE A 470 -30.71 -13.16 -18.06
N SER A 471 -30.36 -12.28 -17.11
CA SER A 471 -30.56 -12.52 -15.69
C SER A 471 -30.73 -11.21 -14.94
N THR A 472 -31.42 -11.23 -13.80
CA THR A 472 -31.51 -10.05 -12.93
C THR A 472 -30.18 -9.73 -12.23
N LEU A 473 -29.17 -10.59 -12.32
CA LEU A 473 -27.83 -10.31 -11.81
C LEU A 473 -27.09 -9.38 -12.78
N ASP A 474 -27.17 -9.64 -14.08
CA ASP A 474 -26.56 -8.80 -15.11
C ASP A 474 -27.38 -7.54 -15.42
N ASP A 475 -28.70 -7.64 -15.21
CA ASP A 475 -29.69 -6.60 -15.48
C ASP A 475 -30.53 -6.32 -14.21
N PRO A 476 -29.91 -5.79 -13.13
CA PRO A 476 -30.61 -5.51 -11.88
C PRO A 476 -31.73 -4.46 -12.08
N PRO A 477 -32.78 -4.48 -11.23
CA PRO A 477 -33.89 -3.53 -11.35
C PRO A 477 -33.47 -2.05 -11.33
N TYR A 478 -32.41 -1.73 -10.57
CA TYR A 478 -31.78 -0.41 -10.57
C TYR A 478 -30.58 -0.40 -11.53
N ARG A 479 -30.62 0.49 -12.53
CA ARG A 479 -29.51 0.69 -13.48
C ARG A 479 -28.46 1.63 -12.88
N THR A 480 -27.36 1.06 -12.40
CA THR A 480 -26.21 1.82 -11.90
C THR A 480 -25.52 2.62 -13.01
N LYS A 481 -24.72 3.63 -12.66
CA LYS A 481 -23.91 4.38 -13.64
C LYS A 481 -22.90 3.51 -14.38
N ALA A 482 -22.56 2.33 -13.85
CA ALA A 482 -21.63 1.40 -14.47
C ALA A 482 -22.01 0.92 -15.88
N VAL A 483 -23.29 1.04 -16.28
CA VAL A 483 -23.75 0.62 -17.62
C VAL A 483 -23.93 1.77 -18.60
N PHE A 484 -23.89 3.03 -18.14
CA PHE A 484 -24.34 4.19 -18.93
C PHE A 484 -23.43 4.44 -20.14
N ARG A 485 -22.12 4.23 -20.00
CA ARG A 485 -21.19 4.30 -21.14
C ARG A 485 -21.60 3.37 -22.28
N TYR A 486 -22.10 2.19 -21.94
CA TYR A 486 -22.47 1.16 -22.93
C TYR A 486 -23.82 1.44 -23.56
N ASP A 487 -24.71 2.16 -22.87
CA ASP A 487 -25.91 2.71 -23.49
C ASP A 487 -25.56 3.61 -24.69
N GLU A 488 -24.49 4.39 -24.57
CA GLU A 488 -24.00 5.28 -25.62
C GLU A 488 -23.21 4.54 -26.69
N ILE A 489 -22.12 3.85 -26.32
CA ILE A 489 -21.19 3.20 -27.25
C ILE A 489 -21.88 2.12 -28.08
N LEU A 490 -22.70 1.28 -27.45
CA LEU A 490 -23.32 0.14 -28.14
C LEU A 490 -24.65 0.51 -28.79
N ASN A 491 -25.16 1.72 -28.54
CA ASN A 491 -26.50 2.14 -28.91
C ASN A 491 -27.59 1.09 -28.60
N LYS A 492 -27.45 0.39 -27.46
CA LYS A 492 -28.40 -0.58 -26.89
C LYS A 492 -28.31 -0.55 -25.36
N SER A 493 -29.30 -1.11 -24.67
CA SER A 493 -29.27 -1.22 -23.20
C SER A 493 -28.02 -1.98 -22.73
N GLY A 494 -27.15 -1.29 -21.99
CA GLY A 494 -26.01 -1.87 -21.29
C GLY A 494 -26.44 -2.76 -20.12
N ARG A 495 -25.53 -3.65 -19.72
CA ARG A 495 -25.59 -4.68 -18.68
C ARG A 495 -24.30 -4.62 -17.86
N ILE A 496 -24.35 -4.94 -16.57
CA ILE A 496 -23.16 -4.73 -15.72
C ILE A 496 -21.98 -5.66 -16.09
N SER A 497 -22.24 -6.79 -16.77
CA SER A 497 -21.22 -7.70 -17.27
C SER A 497 -20.50 -7.29 -18.55
N GLN A 498 -20.81 -6.13 -19.18
CA GLN A 498 -19.92 -5.70 -20.28
C GLN A 498 -18.47 -5.56 -19.80
N LYS A 499 -17.52 -5.89 -20.66
CA LYS A 499 -16.06 -5.91 -20.38
C LYS A 499 -15.65 -6.62 -19.07
N THR A 500 -16.45 -7.57 -18.58
CA THR A 500 -16.14 -8.36 -17.37
C THR A 500 -16.88 -9.70 -17.39
N LEU A 501 -16.83 -10.51 -16.33
CA LEU A 501 -17.46 -11.83 -16.32
C LEU A 501 -18.99 -11.74 -16.26
N CYS A 502 -19.66 -12.87 -16.49
CA CYS A 502 -21.08 -12.96 -16.16
C CYS A 502 -21.26 -12.86 -14.66
N MET A 503 -22.26 -12.08 -14.23
CA MET A 503 -22.50 -11.85 -12.80
C MET A 503 -22.91 -13.12 -12.04
N SER A 504 -23.42 -14.11 -12.77
CA SER A 504 -23.74 -15.45 -12.27
C SER A 504 -22.54 -16.38 -12.13
N ALA A 505 -21.32 -15.96 -12.51
CA ALA A 505 -20.12 -16.79 -12.35
C ALA A 505 -19.86 -17.07 -10.87
N GLU A 506 -19.41 -18.28 -10.54
CA GLU A 506 -19.16 -18.72 -9.17
C GLU A 506 -17.65 -18.72 -8.86
N GLN A 507 -17.27 -18.25 -7.66
CA GLN A 507 -15.89 -18.04 -7.24
C GLN A 507 -15.65 -18.39 -5.76
N GLY A 508 -14.38 -18.57 -5.40
CA GLY A 508 -13.92 -18.83 -4.03
C GLY A 508 -13.77 -20.32 -3.72
N GLU A 509 -13.21 -20.61 -2.54
CA GLU A 509 -13.06 -21.98 -2.05
C GLU A 509 -14.42 -22.69 -1.96
N ILE A 510 -14.40 -24.01 -2.16
CA ILE A 510 -15.58 -24.86 -2.02
C ILE A 510 -16.02 -24.80 -0.56
N ASP A 511 -17.25 -24.33 -0.33
CA ASP A 511 -17.87 -24.39 0.98
C ASP A 511 -18.11 -25.86 1.36
N PRO A 512 -17.52 -26.36 2.46
CA PRO A 512 -17.62 -27.76 2.84
C PRO A 512 -19.05 -28.21 3.17
N ASN A 513 -19.97 -27.27 3.46
CA ASN A 513 -21.35 -27.59 3.78
C ASN A 513 -22.23 -27.73 2.54
N THR A 514 -21.93 -26.98 1.47
CA THR A 514 -22.75 -26.94 0.25
C THR A 514 -22.09 -27.63 -0.94
N ASN A 515 -20.79 -27.94 -0.82
CA ASN A 515 -19.94 -28.48 -1.90
C ASN A 515 -19.97 -27.62 -3.17
N LYS A 516 -20.10 -26.29 -3.01
CA LYS A 516 -20.14 -25.29 -4.08
C LYS A 516 -19.19 -24.13 -3.80
N PRO A 517 -18.73 -23.39 -4.82
CA PRO A 517 -17.98 -22.15 -4.60
C PRO A 517 -18.80 -21.14 -3.78
N LYS A 518 -18.11 -20.39 -2.93
CA LYS A 518 -18.73 -19.58 -1.87
C LYS A 518 -19.41 -18.28 -2.34
N TYR A 519 -19.02 -17.75 -3.50
CA TYR A 519 -19.40 -16.39 -3.90
C TYR A 519 -19.85 -16.29 -5.36
N LEU A 520 -20.86 -15.45 -5.62
CA LEU A 520 -21.21 -15.01 -6.97
C LEU A 520 -20.32 -13.84 -7.39
N HIS A 521 -19.95 -13.79 -8.65
CA HIS A 521 -19.20 -12.67 -9.23
C HIS A 521 -19.95 -11.33 -9.08
N TYR A 522 -21.27 -11.34 -9.10
CA TYR A 522 -22.12 -10.19 -8.74
C TYR A 522 -21.67 -9.47 -7.46
N ASP A 523 -21.33 -10.24 -6.42
CA ASP A 523 -20.92 -9.72 -5.12
C ASP A 523 -19.42 -9.40 -5.05
N VAL A 524 -18.58 -10.23 -5.68
CA VAL A 524 -17.11 -10.18 -5.50
C VAL A 524 -16.35 -9.62 -6.72
N HIS A 525 -17.02 -9.12 -7.74
CA HIS A 525 -16.40 -8.52 -8.92
C HIS A 525 -15.35 -7.46 -8.55
N ASN A 526 -15.70 -6.51 -7.68
CA ASN A 526 -14.80 -5.44 -7.24
C ASN A 526 -13.65 -5.94 -6.34
N LEU A 527 -13.64 -7.23 -5.96
CA LEU A 527 -12.56 -7.86 -5.19
C LEU A 527 -11.58 -8.63 -6.06
N TYR A 528 -11.80 -8.70 -7.37
CA TYR A 528 -11.01 -9.54 -8.26
C TYR A 528 -9.52 -9.13 -8.30
N GLY A 529 -9.22 -7.85 -8.52
CA GLY A 529 -7.83 -7.36 -8.45
C GLY A 529 -7.22 -7.45 -7.05
N TRP A 530 -8.04 -7.22 -6.02
CA TRP A 530 -7.62 -7.35 -4.62
C TRP A 530 -7.22 -8.79 -4.26
N SER A 531 -8.03 -9.78 -4.66
CA SER A 531 -7.79 -11.19 -4.37
C SER A 531 -6.61 -11.77 -5.17
N GLN A 532 -6.30 -11.18 -6.33
CA GLN A 532 -5.09 -11.50 -7.11
C GLN A 532 -3.81 -10.98 -6.44
N THR A 533 -3.88 -9.80 -5.83
CA THR A 533 -2.69 -9.05 -5.41
C THR A 533 -1.86 -9.79 -4.36
N LYS A 534 -2.50 -10.30 -3.30
CA LYS A 534 -1.78 -10.97 -2.20
C LYS A 534 -1.09 -12.26 -2.66
N PRO A 535 -1.75 -13.20 -3.37
CA PRO A 535 -1.08 -14.36 -3.94
C PRO A 535 0.09 -14.01 -4.86
N THR A 536 -0.04 -12.99 -5.72
CA THR A 536 1.06 -12.52 -6.56
C THR A 536 2.23 -12.00 -5.73
N PHE A 537 1.95 -11.25 -4.68
CA PHE A 537 2.96 -10.74 -3.75
C PHE A 537 3.69 -11.86 -3.01
N ASP A 538 2.95 -12.85 -2.50
CA ASP A 538 3.52 -14.02 -1.82
C ASP A 538 4.36 -14.88 -2.77
N ALA A 539 3.87 -15.11 -3.99
CA ALA A 539 4.60 -15.84 -5.02
C ALA A 539 5.90 -15.13 -5.44
N LEU A 540 5.84 -13.81 -5.62
CA LEU A 540 7.03 -12.98 -5.92
C LEU A 540 8.07 -13.09 -4.81
N ARG A 541 7.65 -13.02 -3.54
CA ARG A 541 8.54 -13.17 -2.39
C ARG A 541 9.14 -14.56 -2.30
N ALA A 542 8.33 -15.61 -2.52
CA ALA A 542 8.79 -16.98 -2.53
C ALA A 542 9.81 -17.24 -3.66
N ALA A 543 9.57 -16.69 -4.85
CA ALA A 543 10.45 -16.86 -6.01
C ALA A 543 11.78 -16.09 -5.88
N THR A 544 11.78 -14.93 -5.20
CA THR A 544 12.94 -14.02 -5.20
C THR A 544 13.68 -13.93 -3.86
N GLY A 545 13.05 -14.31 -2.74
CA GLY A 545 13.55 -14.09 -1.38
C GLY A 545 13.67 -12.60 -0.99
N LYS A 546 13.06 -11.68 -1.74
CA LYS A 546 13.17 -10.22 -1.59
C LYS A 546 11.81 -9.59 -1.37
N ARG A 547 11.76 -8.31 -0.97
CA ARG A 547 10.50 -7.58 -0.75
C ARG A 547 9.56 -7.61 -1.96
N GLY A 548 10.13 -7.44 -3.15
CA GLY A 548 9.40 -7.39 -4.42
C GLY A 548 8.56 -6.11 -4.60
N LEU A 549 7.97 -5.95 -5.77
CA LEU A 549 6.99 -4.92 -6.09
C LEU A 549 5.87 -5.56 -6.92
N VAL A 550 4.62 -5.33 -6.53
CA VAL A 550 3.43 -5.69 -7.32
C VAL A 550 2.66 -4.41 -7.63
N LEU A 551 2.23 -4.28 -8.89
CA LEU A 551 1.52 -3.12 -9.42
C LEU A 551 0.25 -3.62 -10.13
N PRO A 552 -0.86 -3.84 -9.41
CA PRO A 552 -2.15 -4.15 -9.99
C PRO A 552 -2.83 -2.89 -10.51
N ARG A 553 -3.64 -3.05 -11.57
CA ARG A 553 -4.53 -1.99 -12.06
C ARG A 553 -5.75 -1.86 -11.16
N SER A 554 -6.54 -2.94 -11.04
CA SER A 554 -7.72 -2.94 -10.18
C SER A 554 -7.35 -3.05 -8.69
N THR A 555 -8.01 -2.25 -7.85
CA THR A 555 -7.80 -2.19 -6.40
C THR A 555 -9.12 -2.13 -5.64
N PHE A 556 -9.10 -2.56 -4.38
CA PHE A 556 -10.20 -2.41 -3.43
C PHE A 556 -9.67 -1.87 -2.11
N VAL A 557 -10.55 -1.60 -1.15
CA VAL A 557 -10.24 -1.26 0.23
C VAL A 557 -9.16 -2.20 0.80
N GLY A 558 -8.03 -1.63 1.23
CA GLY A 558 -6.91 -2.37 1.82
C GLY A 558 -5.87 -2.93 0.84
N SER A 559 -6.02 -2.74 -0.49
CA SER A 559 -5.04 -3.22 -1.49
C SER A 559 -3.60 -2.73 -1.23
N GLY A 560 -3.43 -1.55 -0.65
CA GLY A 560 -2.12 -0.96 -0.36
C GLY A 560 -1.22 -1.80 0.54
N GLN A 561 -1.76 -2.77 1.28
CA GLN A 561 -0.99 -3.69 2.13
C GLN A 561 0.07 -4.49 1.36
N TRP A 562 -0.16 -4.75 0.08
CA TRP A 562 0.65 -5.67 -0.73
C TRP A 562 1.11 -5.07 -2.06
N SER A 563 0.63 -3.89 -2.45
CA SER A 563 0.93 -3.32 -3.75
C SER A 563 0.97 -1.81 -3.80
N GLY A 564 1.52 -1.30 -4.90
CA GLY A 564 1.23 0.05 -5.39
C GLY A 564 0.00 0.07 -6.29
N HIS A 565 -0.11 1.12 -7.09
CA HIS A 565 -1.11 1.27 -8.15
C HIS A 565 -0.60 2.27 -9.19
N TRP A 566 -1.12 2.24 -10.41
CA TRP A 566 -0.98 3.36 -11.35
C TRP A 566 -2.36 3.72 -11.89
N LEU A 567 -2.60 5.00 -12.18
CA LEU A 567 -3.92 5.57 -12.53
C LEU A 567 -4.46 5.12 -13.90
N GLY A 568 -3.90 4.05 -14.46
CA GLY A 568 -4.33 3.42 -15.69
C GLY A 568 -3.95 4.14 -16.97
N ASP A 569 -4.68 3.76 -18.01
CA ASP A 569 -4.43 4.07 -19.41
C ASP A 569 -4.90 5.51 -19.70
N ASN A 570 -4.03 6.48 -19.42
CA ASN A 570 -4.34 7.91 -19.55
C ASN A 570 -4.12 8.47 -20.97
N ASN A 571 -4.60 9.69 -21.26
CA ASN A 571 -4.30 10.38 -22.53
C ASN A 571 -3.17 11.41 -22.41
N ALA A 572 -2.42 11.59 -23.48
CA ALA A 572 -1.43 12.65 -23.67
C ALA A 572 -2.12 14.03 -23.86
N THR A 573 -2.72 14.57 -22.79
CA THR A 573 -3.32 15.92 -22.76
C THR A 573 -2.97 16.65 -21.46
N TRP A 574 -2.94 17.99 -21.50
CA TRP A 574 -2.74 18.83 -20.31
C TRP A 574 -3.83 18.61 -19.25
N HIS A 575 -5.05 18.28 -19.67
CA HIS A 575 -6.16 17.99 -18.77
C HIS A 575 -5.92 16.72 -17.96
N GLU A 576 -5.46 15.63 -18.61
CA GLU A 576 -5.11 14.40 -17.91
C GLU A 576 -3.88 14.57 -17.00
N MET A 577 -2.93 15.42 -17.37
CA MET A 577 -1.84 15.78 -16.47
C MET A 577 -2.37 16.47 -15.19
N LYS A 578 -3.39 17.33 -15.27
CA LYS A 578 -4.04 17.92 -14.08
C LYS A 578 -4.76 16.87 -13.24
N ARG A 579 -5.58 16.01 -13.88
CA ARG A 579 -6.31 14.92 -13.21
C ARG A 579 -5.39 13.94 -12.49
N SER A 580 -4.21 13.67 -13.04
CA SER A 580 -3.24 12.79 -12.41
C SER A 580 -2.78 13.27 -11.02
N ILE A 581 -2.77 14.59 -10.78
CA ILE A 581 -2.41 15.15 -9.47
C ILE A 581 -3.54 14.87 -8.46
N ILE A 582 -4.80 14.98 -8.90
CA ILE A 582 -5.99 14.67 -8.08
C ILE A 582 -6.00 13.19 -7.72
N GLY A 583 -5.91 12.30 -8.71
CA GLY A 583 -5.86 10.85 -8.48
C GLY A 583 -4.68 10.44 -7.58
N MET A 584 -3.52 11.07 -7.75
CA MET A 584 -2.37 10.83 -6.88
C MET A 584 -2.66 11.14 -5.40
N ILE A 585 -3.35 12.24 -5.13
CA ILE A 585 -3.76 12.64 -3.78
C ILE A 585 -4.81 11.66 -3.22
N GLU A 586 -5.82 11.32 -4.01
CA GLU A 586 -6.90 10.42 -3.57
C GLU A 586 -6.39 9.04 -3.20
N PHE A 587 -5.47 8.46 -3.98
CA PHE A 587 -4.88 7.17 -3.65
C PHE A 587 -3.99 7.19 -2.40
N ASN A 588 -3.49 8.37 -1.97
CA ASN A 588 -2.88 8.49 -0.65
C ASN A 588 -3.92 8.35 0.47
N TRP A 589 -5.14 8.86 0.28
CA TRP A 589 -6.25 8.68 1.23
C TRP A 589 -6.76 7.23 1.27
N PHE A 590 -6.69 6.51 0.14
CA PHE A 590 -7.06 5.09 0.06
C PHE A 590 -5.98 4.15 0.64
N GLY A 591 -4.91 4.68 1.24
CA GLY A 591 -3.84 3.87 1.83
C GLY A 591 -2.92 3.23 0.79
N ILE A 592 -2.88 3.76 -0.44
CA ILE A 592 -2.02 3.29 -1.54
C ILE A 592 -1.08 4.43 -1.96
N PRO A 593 -0.15 4.86 -1.08
CA PRO A 593 0.71 6.01 -1.34
C PRO A 593 1.74 5.77 -2.45
N PHE A 594 2.05 4.51 -2.80
CA PHE A 594 2.93 4.19 -3.93
C PHE A 594 2.12 4.16 -5.23
N ASN A 595 1.79 5.35 -5.74
CA ASN A 595 0.99 5.54 -6.93
C ASN A 595 1.52 6.66 -7.86
N GLY A 596 1.02 6.70 -9.10
CA GLY A 596 1.35 7.70 -10.12
C GLY A 596 0.62 7.42 -11.44
N ALA A 597 0.72 8.35 -12.39
CA ALA A 597 0.19 8.18 -13.74
C ALA A 597 1.29 7.80 -14.75
N ASP A 598 0.87 7.36 -15.94
CA ASP A 598 1.77 7.18 -17.06
C ASP A 598 2.23 8.55 -17.59
N ILE A 599 3.48 8.89 -17.29
CA ILE A 599 4.07 10.19 -17.58
C ILE A 599 4.15 10.37 -19.10
N CYS A 600 3.79 11.57 -19.57
CA CYS A 600 3.59 11.98 -20.96
C CYS A 600 2.31 11.45 -21.63
N GLY A 601 1.56 10.57 -20.97
CA GLY A 601 0.30 10.02 -21.47
C GLY A 601 0.50 8.71 -22.22
N TYR A 602 -0.40 7.76 -21.99
CA TYR A 602 -0.38 6.46 -22.65
C TYR A 602 -0.95 6.53 -24.07
N PHE A 603 -2.19 7.03 -24.22
CA PHE A 603 -2.82 7.24 -25.53
C PHE A 603 -2.43 8.60 -26.14
N ASN A 604 -2.46 8.69 -27.46
CA ASN A 604 -2.08 9.87 -28.26
C ASN A 604 -0.58 10.24 -28.13
N THR A 605 -0.09 11.09 -29.04
CA THR A 605 1.32 11.52 -29.02
C THR A 605 1.45 12.86 -28.31
N PRO A 606 2.28 12.99 -27.25
CA PRO A 606 2.49 14.26 -26.58
C PRO A 606 3.27 15.26 -27.43
N THR A 607 3.16 16.55 -27.09
CA THR A 607 4.13 17.57 -27.54
C THR A 607 5.39 17.53 -26.67
N GLU A 608 6.52 18.03 -27.18
CA GLU A 608 7.77 18.13 -26.39
C GLU A 608 7.57 18.94 -25.10
N GLU A 609 6.87 20.07 -25.18
CA GLU A 609 6.59 20.91 -24.01
C GLU A 609 5.76 20.15 -22.97
N MET A 610 4.68 19.50 -23.39
CA MET A 610 3.82 18.76 -22.48
C MET A 610 4.57 17.59 -21.85
N CYS A 611 5.33 16.80 -22.62
CA CYS A 611 6.11 15.69 -22.05
C CYS A 611 7.23 16.22 -21.11
N THR A 612 7.83 17.37 -21.41
CA THR A 612 8.78 18.04 -20.51
C THR A 612 8.13 18.45 -19.18
N ARG A 613 6.96 19.09 -19.21
CA ARG A 613 6.21 19.46 -18.00
C ARG A 613 5.70 18.24 -17.24
N TRP A 614 5.27 17.20 -17.94
CA TRP A 614 4.81 15.98 -17.30
C TRP A 614 5.96 15.21 -16.64
N MET A 615 7.14 15.14 -17.28
CA MET A 615 8.34 14.58 -16.64
C MET A 615 8.77 15.40 -15.41
N GLN A 616 8.57 16.71 -15.42
CA GLN A 616 8.83 17.56 -14.25
C GLN A 616 7.93 17.20 -13.07
N VAL A 617 6.60 17.21 -13.23
CA VAL A 617 5.68 16.83 -12.13
C VAL A 617 5.78 15.34 -11.80
N GLY A 618 5.99 14.51 -12.80
CA GLY A 618 6.13 13.06 -12.69
C GLY A 618 7.36 12.61 -11.92
N ALA A 619 8.41 13.45 -11.84
CA ALA A 619 9.54 13.24 -10.93
C ALA A 619 9.12 13.29 -9.44
N PHE A 620 7.98 13.90 -9.13
CA PHE A 620 7.43 14.01 -7.77
C PHE A 620 6.30 13.02 -7.47
N TYR A 621 5.83 12.26 -8.45
CA TYR A 621 4.93 11.13 -8.20
C TYR A 621 5.61 10.07 -7.33
N PRO A 622 4.93 9.49 -6.32
CA PRO A 622 5.52 8.41 -5.53
C PRO A 622 5.98 7.22 -6.39
N PHE A 623 5.19 6.82 -7.38
CA PHE A 623 5.56 5.91 -8.47
C PHE A 623 5.79 6.72 -9.76
N SER A 624 7.03 6.77 -10.24
CA SER A 624 7.44 7.62 -11.37
C SER A 624 7.78 6.76 -12.59
N ARG A 625 6.81 6.59 -13.50
CA ARG A 625 6.95 5.78 -14.72
C ARG A 625 6.57 6.56 -15.97
N ASN A 626 7.47 6.61 -16.95
CA ASN A 626 7.10 6.93 -18.33
C ASN A 626 6.66 5.63 -19.02
N HIS A 627 5.43 5.62 -19.53
CA HIS A 627 4.83 4.47 -20.21
C HIS A 627 4.03 4.97 -21.41
N ASN A 628 3.97 4.17 -22.46
CA ASN A 628 3.48 4.59 -23.77
C ASN A 628 2.68 3.48 -24.47
N ASN A 629 1.89 3.82 -25.47
CA ASN A 629 1.08 2.89 -26.25
C ASN A 629 1.75 2.42 -27.54
N ARG A 630 1.46 1.17 -27.96
CA ARG A 630 2.00 0.54 -29.19
C ARG A 630 1.86 1.35 -30.49
N ARG A 631 0.86 2.23 -30.58
CA ARG A 631 0.52 2.97 -31.83
C ARG A 631 1.09 4.38 -31.88
N THR A 632 1.90 4.77 -30.90
CA THR A 632 2.38 6.14 -30.74
C THR A 632 3.88 6.23 -30.94
N LYS A 633 4.38 7.44 -31.19
CA LYS A 633 5.83 7.70 -31.30
C LYS A 633 6.50 7.48 -29.94
N ASP A 634 7.79 7.20 -29.97
CA ASP A 634 8.63 7.14 -28.76
C ASP A 634 8.51 8.44 -27.95
N GLN A 635 8.56 8.31 -26.63
CA GLN A 635 8.43 9.43 -25.71
C GLN A 635 9.33 9.31 -24.47
N ASP A 636 10.26 8.34 -24.48
CA ASP A 636 11.28 8.25 -23.46
C ASP A 636 12.20 9.50 -23.48
N PRO A 637 12.77 9.91 -22.34
CA PRO A 637 13.40 11.22 -22.22
C PRO A 637 14.46 11.54 -23.29
N ALA A 638 15.26 10.56 -23.71
CA ALA A 638 16.30 10.72 -24.72
C ALA A 638 15.80 10.86 -26.17
N GLU A 639 14.50 10.75 -26.43
CA GLU A 639 13.89 11.02 -27.74
C GLU A 639 13.78 12.54 -28.03
N TRP A 640 13.70 13.37 -26.99
CA TRP A 640 13.40 14.80 -27.12
C TRP A 640 14.65 15.67 -27.33
N SER A 641 14.44 16.97 -27.59
CA SER A 641 15.54 17.92 -27.75
C SER A 641 16.49 17.93 -26.54
N ALA A 642 17.76 18.31 -26.77
CA ALA A 642 18.74 18.43 -25.68
C ALA A 642 18.29 19.37 -24.54
N SER A 643 17.48 20.38 -24.87
CA SER A 643 16.92 21.32 -23.89
C SER A 643 15.84 20.68 -23.00
N ALA A 644 14.91 19.93 -23.63
CA ALA A 644 13.90 19.15 -22.94
C ALA A 644 14.54 18.06 -22.06
N LEU A 645 15.45 17.28 -22.62
CA LEU A 645 16.19 16.24 -21.91
C LEU A 645 16.90 16.79 -20.66
N LYS A 646 17.58 17.95 -20.77
CA LYS A 646 18.23 18.60 -19.63
C LYS A 646 17.23 18.98 -18.54
N ALA A 647 16.07 19.51 -18.91
CA ALA A 647 15.00 19.85 -17.97
C ALA A 647 14.46 18.60 -17.25
N MET A 648 14.22 17.51 -17.99
CA MET A 648 13.77 16.23 -17.46
C MET A 648 14.78 15.62 -16.47
N ILE A 649 16.07 15.58 -16.85
CA ILE A 649 17.15 15.09 -15.97
C ILE A 649 17.28 15.95 -14.70
N SER A 650 17.11 17.27 -14.82
CA SER A 650 17.14 18.18 -13.66
C SER A 650 16.07 17.82 -12.62
N ALA A 651 14.83 17.59 -13.06
CA ALA A 651 13.74 17.16 -12.18
C ALA A 651 14.00 15.78 -11.55
N LEU A 652 14.46 14.80 -12.34
CA LEU A 652 14.82 13.47 -11.84
C LEU A 652 16.00 13.53 -10.85
N ARG A 653 16.97 14.42 -11.05
CA ARG A 653 18.07 14.60 -10.10
C ARG A 653 17.59 15.09 -8.73
N ILE A 654 16.63 16.00 -8.70
CA ILE A 654 15.99 16.46 -7.45
C ILE A 654 15.31 15.28 -6.76
N ARG A 655 14.52 14.49 -7.50
CA ARG A 655 13.89 13.27 -6.99
C ARG A 655 14.93 12.34 -6.33
N TYR A 656 15.98 11.97 -7.06
CA TYR A 656 17.00 11.03 -6.57
C TYR A 656 17.73 11.54 -5.32
N THR A 657 17.92 12.85 -5.23
CA THR A 657 18.50 13.51 -4.06
C THR A 657 17.58 13.43 -2.84
N LEU A 658 16.27 13.48 -3.05
CA LEU A 658 15.23 13.44 -2.00
C LEU A 658 14.71 12.03 -1.68
N LEU A 659 15.24 10.97 -2.31
CA LEU A 659 14.77 9.60 -2.04
C LEU A 659 14.85 9.17 -0.57
N PRO A 660 15.84 9.58 0.25
CA PRO A 660 15.82 9.29 1.69
C PRO A 660 14.61 9.90 2.40
N TYR A 661 14.19 11.10 2.00
CA TYR A 661 12.98 11.74 2.52
C TYR A 661 11.72 10.98 2.09
N TYR A 662 11.57 10.67 0.79
CA TYR A 662 10.47 9.83 0.30
C TYR A 662 10.40 8.48 1.03
N TYR A 663 11.55 7.83 1.21
CA TYR A 663 11.61 6.53 1.88
C TYR A 663 11.18 6.60 3.35
N THR A 664 11.53 7.70 4.02
CA THR A 664 11.08 7.98 5.39
C THR A 664 9.57 8.23 5.45
N LEU A 665 9.00 8.93 4.47
CA LEU A 665 7.55 9.09 4.37
C LEU A 665 6.84 7.75 4.14
N PHE A 666 7.39 6.89 3.29
CA PHE A 666 6.88 5.53 3.10
C PHE A 666 6.99 4.66 4.34
N TYR A 667 8.05 4.80 5.14
CA TYR A 667 8.15 4.15 6.43
C TYR A 667 7.04 4.63 7.39
N LYS A 668 6.75 5.93 7.44
CA LYS A 668 5.62 6.48 8.22
C LYS A 668 4.27 6.00 7.69
N ALA A 669 4.10 5.87 6.39
CA ALA A 669 2.89 5.27 5.81
C ALA A 669 2.72 3.80 6.24
N HIS A 670 3.81 3.03 6.18
CA HIS A 670 3.83 1.61 6.55
C HIS A 670 3.61 1.37 8.05
N THR A 671 4.17 2.22 8.91
CA THR A 671 4.14 2.01 10.36
C THR A 671 3.04 2.77 11.08
N GLN A 672 2.62 3.92 10.55
CA GLN A 672 1.69 4.84 11.21
C GLN A 672 0.44 5.15 10.37
N GLY A 673 0.39 4.75 9.09
CA GLY A 673 -0.75 5.06 8.22
C GLY A 673 -0.77 6.50 7.68
N SER A 674 0.37 7.19 7.68
CA SER A 674 0.48 8.58 7.19
C SER A 674 0.48 8.66 5.65
N THR A 675 0.11 9.81 5.08
CA THR A 675 0.21 10.04 3.63
C THR A 675 1.62 10.43 3.19
N VAL A 676 1.99 10.08 1.95
CA VAL A 676 3.25 10.55 1.32
C VAL A 676 3.00 11.84 0.55
N ILE A 677 1.91 11.90 -0.21
CA ILE A 677 1.44 13.11 -0.90
C ILE A 677 0.18 13.60 -0.21
N ARG A 678 0.08 14.91 0.02
CA ARG A 678 -1.08 15.53 0.66
C ARG A 678 -1.41 16.90 0.07
N PRO A 679 -2.68 17.30 0.04
CA PRO A 679 -3.07 18.66 -0.31
C PRO A 679 -2.69 19.61 0.82
N LEU A 680 -2.67 20.91 0.52
CA LEU A 680 -2.28 21.94 1.49
C LEU A 680 -3.14 21.93 2.75
N PHE A 681 -4.45 21.67 2.62
CA PHE A 681 -5.36 21.70 3.76
C PHE A 681 -5.06 20.61 4.81
N HIS A 682 -4.26 19.59 4.51
CA HIS A 682 -3.81 18.64 5.53
C HIS A 682 -2.93 19.32 6.59
N GLU A 683 -2.16 20.32 6.18
CA GLU A 683 -1.25 21.08 7.04
C GLU A 683 -1.85 22.42 7.50
N TYR A 684 -2.83 22.94 6.76
CA TYR A 684 -3.50 24.22 7.02
C TYR A 684 -5.04 24.06 7.02
N PRO A 685 -5.62 23.18 7.85
CA PRO A 685 -7.02 22.77 7.71
C PRO A 685 -8.03 23.88 8.06
N THR A 686 -7.59 24.97 8.71
CA THR A 686 -8.42 26.15 9.01
C THR A 686 -8.32 27.24 7.94
N ASP A 687 -7.41 27.12 6.98
CA ASP A 687 -7.25 28.09 5.90
C ASP A 687 -8.18 27.74 4.74
N LYS A 688 -9.27 28.53 4.62
CA LYS A 688 -10.31 28.32 3.61
C LYS A 688 -9.78 28.30 2.18
N ALA A 689 -8.73 29.05 1.86
CA ALA A 689 -8.17 29.09 0.52
C ALA A 689 -7.57 27.73 0.11
N THR A 690 -7.06 26.96 1.07
CA THR A 690 -6.40 25.68 0.80
C THR A 690 -7.36 24.53 0.46
N LEU A 691 -8.66 24.70 0.74
CA LEU A 691 -9.69 23.68 0.51
C LEU A 691 -9.97 23.41 -0.98
N ASP A 692 -9.67 24.40 -1.83
CA ASP A 692 -9.91 24.37 -3.28
C ASP A 692 -8.62 24.14 -4.10
N ILE A 693 -7.48 24.01 -3.43
CA ILE A 693 -6.17 23.88 -4.09
C ILE A 693 -5.83 22.40 -4.30
N PHE A 694 -5.63 22.02 -5.55
CA PHE A 694 -5.28 20.66 -5.94
C PHE A 694 -4.16 20.55 -6.98
N LEU A 695 -3.81 21.63 -7.69
CA LEU A 695 -2.67 21.66 -8.62
C LEU A 695 -1.34 22.04 -7.95
N GLN A 696 -1.40 22.37 -6.67
CA GLN A 696 -0.25 22.61 -5.80
C GLN A 696 -0.39 21.65 -4.62
N PHE A 697 0.64 20.84 -4.35
CA PHE A 697 0.58 19.75 -3.37
C PHE A 697 1.86 19.66 -2.56
N LEU A 698 1.81 18.88 -1.48
CA LEU A 698 2.94 18.64 -0.60
C LEU A 698 3.43 17.20 -0.69
N VAL A 699 4.75 17.04 -0.73
CA VAL A 699 5.44 15.78 -0.44
C VAL A 699 5.78 15.78 1.05
N GLY A 700 5.08 14.95 1.82
CA GLY A 700 5.01 15.04 3.27
C GLY A 700 4.55 16.43 3.73
N PRO A 701 4.96 16.91 4.92
CA PRO A 701 4.51 18.20 5.45
C PRO A 701 5.37 19.42 5.01
N TYR A 702 6.49 19.20 4.32
CA TYR A 702 7.56 20.23 4.23
C TYR A 702 8.00 20.63 2.82
N LEU A 703 7.71 19.84 1.78
CA LEU A 703 8.12 20.14 0.41
C LEU A 703 6.89 20.38 -0.47
N MET A 704 6.73 21.60 -0.97
CA MET A 704 5.62 22.00 -1.83
C MET A 704 6.04 22.01 -3.29
N VAL A 705 5.25 21.38 -4.13
CA VAL A 705 5.46 21.30 -5.59
C VAL A 705 4.32 22.05 -6.28
N ALA A 706 4.66 22.94 -7.20
CA ALA A 706 3.70 23.71 -7.98
C ALA A 706 4.02 23.62 -9.48
N PRO A 707 3.59 22.54 -10.17
CA PRO A 707 3.86 22.33 -11.58
C PRO A 707 3.15 23.37 -12.47
N VAL A 708 3.72 23.59 -13.66
CA VAL A 708 3.03 24.29 -14.76
C VAL A 708 2.08 23.31 -15.44
N THR A 709 0.82 23.69 -15.54
CA THR A 709 -0.25 22.79 -16.02
C THR A 709 -0.94 23.27 -17.29
N ASP A 710 -0.47 24.35 -17.91
CA ASP A 710 -1.09 24.97 -19.07
C ASP A 710 -0.06 25.19 -20.18
N ASP A 711 -0.50 25.00 -21.42
CA ASP A 711 0.36 25.09 -22.60
C ASP A 711 0.95 26.50 -22.78
N GLY A 712 2.24 26.56 -23.10
CA GLY A 712 2.99 27.81 -23.29
C GLY A 712 3.28 28.61 -22.02
N ALA A 713 2.75 28.20 -20.85
CA ALA A 713 2.94 28.95 -19.62
C ALA A 713 4.39 28.88 -19.11
N ARG A 714 4.89 30.02 -18.62
CA ARG A 714 6.25 30.17 -18.04
C ARG A 714 6.21 30.75 -16.63
N THR A 715 5.01 30.82 -16.07
CA THR A 715 4.71 31.29 -14.71
C THR A 715 3.59 30.43 -14.14
N VAL A 716 3.56 30.25 -12.82
CA VAL A 716 2.45 29.59 -12.12
C VAL A 716 1.99 30.45 -10.96
N ASN A 717 0.67 30.52 -10.76
CA ASN A 717 0.09 31.21 -9.62
C ASN A 717 -0.05 30.24 -8.45
N ILE A 718 0.67 30.48 -7.37
CA ILE A 718 0.74 29.59 -6.20
C ILE A 718 0.17 30.29 -4.98
N TYR A 719 -0.45 29.54 -4.08
CA TYR A 719 -0.86 30.06 -2.77
C TYR A 719 0.25 29.81 -1.75
N ILE A 720 0.62 30.80 -0.95
CA ILE A 720 1.62 30.65 0.11
C ILE A 720 0.90 30.64 1.47
N PRO A 721 0.78 29.50 2.16
CA PRO A 721 0.13 29.42 3.47
C PRO A 721 0.88 30.15 4.59
N SER A 722 0.26 30.21 5.78
CA SER A 722 0.78 30.81 7.02
C SER A 722 1.96 30.04 7.64
N SER A 723 3.08 29.99 6.93
CA SER A 723 4.37 29.51 7.43
C SER A 723 5.50 30.27 6.71
N PRO A 724 6.72 30.32 7.27
CA PRO A 724 7.86 30.73 6.48
C PRO A 724 8.08 29.70 5.36
N TRP A 725 8.17 30.17 4.12
CA TRP A 725 8.45 29.35 2.94
C TRP A 725 9.73 29.85 2.28
N TYR A 726 10.49 28.93 1.70
CA TYR A 726 11.78 29.21 1.07
C TYR A 726 11.80 28.58 -0.31
N ASN A 727 12.35 29.28 -1.29
CA ASN A 727 12.58 28.70 -2.62
C ASN A 727 13.64 27.60 -2.50
N PHE A 728 13.36 26.43 -3.07
CA PHE A 728 14.23 25.26 -2.99
C PHE A 728 15.61 25.48 -3.64
N TYR A 729 15.69 26.30 -4.68
CA TYR A 729 16.87 26.43 -5.53
C TYR A 729 17.92 27.39 -4.98
N ASP A 730 17.50 28.55 -4.49
CA ASP A 730 18.38 29.61 -3.99
C ASP A 730 18.29 29.81 -2.47
N GLY A 731 17.36 29.12 -1.79
CA GLY A 731 17.11 29.25 -0.36
C GLY A 731 16.46 30.58 0.04
N ALA A 732 16.03 31.41 -0.92
CA ALA A 732 15.45 32.71 -0.65
C ALA A 732 14.11 32.57 0.07
N ARG A 733 13.93 33.31 1.16
CA ARG A 733 12.66 33.36 1.89
C ARG A 733 11.60 34.09 1.08
N ILE A 734 10.41 33.49 0.98
CA ILE A 734 9.23 34.11 0.39
C ILE A 734 8.68 35.17 1.36
N SER A 735 8.50 36.39 0.86
CA SER A 735 8.11 37.57 1.67
C SER A 735 6.62 37.63 2.01
N VAL A 736 5.80 36.85 1.31
CA VAL A 736 4.34 36.87 1.42
C VAL A 736 3.80 35.65 2.16
N GLN A 737 2.65 35.78 2.82
CA GLN A 737 1.91 34.69 3.48
C GLN A 737 0.41 34.92 3.34
N ASN A 738 -0.37 33.83 3.35
CA ASN A 738 -1.82 33.78 3.17
C ASN A 738 -2.32 34.49 1.90
N GLN A 739 -1.56 34.40 0.81
CA GLN A 739 -1.95 35.01 -0.45
C GLN A 739 -1.36 34.28 -1.66
N PHE A 740 -1.94 34.55 -2.81
CA PHE A 740 -1.45 34.07 -4.10
C PHE A 740 -0.23 34.88 -4.56
N LEU A 741 0.71 34.20 -5.21
CA LEU A 741 1.94 34.74 -5.77
C LEU A 741 2.16 34.13 -7.15
N SER A 742 2.38 34.96 -8.16
CA SER A 742 2.85 34.49 -9.46
C SER A 742 4.37 34.29 -9.40
N VAL A 743 4.84 33.07 -9.69
CA VAL A 743 6.26 32.71 -9.68
C VAL A 743 6.74 32.32 -11.07
N LEU A 744 8.00 32.63 -11.37
CA LEU A 744 8.64 32.22 -12.61
C LEU A 744 8.80 30.69 -12.65
N ALA A 745 8.45 30.11 -13.78
CA ALA A 745 8.53 28.69 -14.06
C ALA A 745 8.97 28.49 -15.53
N PRO A 746 10.20 28.88 -15.90
CA PRO A 746 10.73 28.59 -17.24
C PRO A 746 10.74 27.08 -17.50
N LEU A 747 10.92 26.67 -18.76
CA LEU A 747 10.75 25.27 -19.16
C LEU A 747 11.70 24.31 -18.43
N ASP A 748 12.84 24.78 -17.94
CA ASP A 748 13.86 24.00 -17.22
C ASP A 748 13.70 23.98 -15.70
N ILE A 749 12.70 24.69 -15.14
CA ILE A 749 12.45 24.79 -13.71
C ILE A 749 11.01 24.39 -13.38
N ILE A 750 10.87 23.46 -12.44
CA ILE A 750 9.61 23.20 -11.74
C ILE A 750 9.63 23.93 -10.39
N PRO A 751 8.67 24.83 -10.09
CA PRO A 751 8.64 25.53 -8.82
C PRO A 751 8.49 24.60 -7.61
N ILE A 752 9.45 24.68 -6.68
CA ILE A 752 9.49 23.91 -5.43
C ILE A 752 9.81 24.85 -4.28
N PHE A 753 9.09 24.67 -3.16
CA PHE A 753 9.27 25.47 -1.96
C PHE A 753 9.36 24.59 -0.73
N LEU A 754 10.15 25.04 0.24
CA LEU A 754 10.38 24.37 1.51
C LEU A 754 9.69 25.13 2.63
N ARG A 755 8.90 24.45 3.44
CA ARG A 755 8.30 25.01 4.65
C ARG A 755 9.36 25.06 5.76
N GLY A 756 9.45 26.17 6.48
CA GLY A 756 10.31 26.29 7.65
C GLY A 756 9.84 25.42 8.81
N GLY A 757 10.79 24.93 9.59
CA GLY A 757 10.59 23.93 10.63
C GLY A 757 11.09 22.53 10.25
N ALA A 758 11.75 22.37 9.10
CA ALA A 758 12.04 21.07 8.51
C ALA A 758 13.54 20.74 8.45
N ILE A 759 13.89 19.49 8.72
CA ILE A 759 15.16 18.87 8.35
C ILE A 759 14.84 17.76 7.34
N LEU A 760 15.26 17.93 6.08
CA LEU A 760 15.05 16.94 5.02
C LEU A 760 16.33 16.14 4.76
N PRO A 761 16.31 14.80 4.93
CA PRO A 761 17.46 13.98 4.56
C PRO A 761 17.60 13.87 3.04
N THR A 762 18.82 14.05 2.57
CA THR A 762 19.19 13.93 1.16
C THR A 762 20.35 12.95 0.99
N GLN A 763 20.56 12.51 -0.25
CA GLN A 763 21.72 11.69 -0.60
C GLN A 763 22.28 12.14 -1.94
N GLY A 764 23.60 12.01 -2.12
CA GLY A 764 24.24 12.38 -3.38
C GLY A 764 23.62 11.66 -4.59
N PHE A 765 23.51 12.40 -5.69
CA PHE A 765 22.93 11.89 -6.93
C PHE A 765 23.81 10.81 -7.58
N ALA A 766 23.17 9.79 -8.14
CA ALA A 766 23.77 8.86 -9.09
C ALA A 766 22.68 8.31 -10.03
N ASN A 767 23.09 7.67 -11.12
CA ASN A 767 22.18 7.25 -12.22
C ASN A 767 21.23 6.10 -11.88
N ASN A 768 21.34 5.47 -10.70
CA ASN A 768 20.36 4.52 -10.18
C ASN A 768 20.48 4.45 -8.64
N THR A 769 19.49 3.86 -7.97
CA THR A 769 19.49 3.77 -6.50
C THR A 769 20.53 2.82 -5.93
N LYS A 770 21.00 1.82 -6.69
CA LYS A 770 22.12 0.96 -6.24
C LYS A 770 23.37 1.82 -5.99
N LEU A 771 23.64 2.78 -6.87
CA LEU A 771 24.78 3.70 -6.77
C LEU A 771 24.48 4.89 -5.86
N SER A 772 23.27 5.46 -5.91
CA SER A 772 22.95 6.65 -5.11
C SER A 772 22.98 6.33 -3.62
N ARG A 773 22.58 5.12 -3.22
CA ARG A 773 22.67 4.65 -1.83
C ARG A 773 24.09 4.53 -1.28
N GLN A 774 25.11 4.60 -2.14
CA GLN A 774 26.52 4.61 -1.76
C GLN A 774 27.09 6.03 -1.69
N GLN A 775 26.32 7.04 -2.10
CA GLN A 775 26.74 8.42 -2.02
C GLN A 775 26.58 8.98 -0.60
N PRO A 776 27.33 10.03 -0.24
CA PRO A 776 27.19 10.70 1.05
C PRO A 776 25.77 11.22 1.28
N PHE A 777 25.33 11.16 2.54
CA PHE A 777 24.11 11.84 2.98
C PHE A 777 24.32 13.35 3.10
N GLY A 778 23.24 14.10 2.93
CA GLY A 778 23.15 15.52 3.25
C GLY A 778 21.87 15.80 4.05
N LEU A 779 21.79 17.01 4.60
CA LEU A 779 20.60 17.52 5.26
C LEU A 779 20.28 18.91 4.70
N ILE A 780 19.02 19.15 4.33
CA ILE A 780 18.52 20.50 4.10
C ILE A 780 17.80 20.95 5.37
N ILE A 781 18.31 21.99 6.02
CA ILE A 781 17.77 22.53 7.26
C ILE A 781 17.07 23.86 6.96
N VAL A 782 15.76 23.89 7.23
CA VAL A 782 14.90 25.03 6.91
C VAL A 782 14.28 25.52 8.20
N VAL A 783 14.74 26.66 8.70
CA VAL A 783 14.30 27.15 10.02
C VAL A 783 12.92 27.80 9.95
N ASN A 784 12.11 27.56 10.98
CA ASN A 784 10.87 28.30 11.21
C ASN A 784 11.14 29.70 11.79
N SER A 785 10.08 30.44 12.10
CA SER A 785 10.17 31.80 12.66
C SER A 785 10.89 31.86 14.01
N ASP A 786 10.93 30.75 14.75
CA ASP A 786 11.60 30.64 16.06
C ASP A 786 13.06 30.17 15.96
N GLY A 787 13.57 29.95 14.73
CA GLY A 787 14.90 29.39 14.50
C GLY A 787 14.98 27.86 14.69
N ASN A 788 13.84 27.17 14.75
CA ASN A 788 13.79 25.71 14.98
C ASN A 788 13.56 24.94 13.68
N ALA A 789 14.03 23.69 13.63
CA ALA A 789 13.78 22.74 12.56
C ALA A 789 13.88 21.30 13.08
N GLU A 790 13.02 20.39 12.61
CA GLU A 790 13.01 18.97 12.98
C GLU A 790 12.79 18.05 11.76
N GLY A 791 13.21 16.79 11.86
CA GLY A 791 13.04 15.80 10.79
C GLY A 791 13.33 14.37 11.23
N ASP A 792 13.13 13.42 10.33
CA ASP A 792 13.35 11.99 10.57
C ASP A 792 14.10 11.37 9.38
N LEU A 793 14.83 10.26 9.62
CA LEU A 793 15.48 9.47 8.57
C LEU A 793 15.34 7.96 8.82
N PHE A 794 14.51 7.29 8.04
CA PHE A 794 14.47 5.83 8.04
C PHE A 794 15.50 5.25 7.05
N TYR A 795 16.29 4.26 7.48
CA TYR A 795 17.27 3.60 6.60
C TYR A 795 17.47 2.11 6.94
N ASP A 796 17.14 1.23 6.00
CA ASP A 796 17.32 -0.22 6.13
C ASP A 796 18.10 -0.82 4.95
N ASP A 797 18.18 -2.14 4.88
CA ASP A 797 18.81 -2.86 3.74
C ASP A 797 18.09 -2.67 2.40
N ALA A 798 16.85 -2.18 2.43
CA ALA A 798 15.93 -1.94 1.33
C ALA A 798 15.66 -3.14 0.40
N ARG A 799 16.02 -4.37 0.79
CA ARG A 799 16.07 -5.54 -0.12
C ARG A 799 15.35 -6.77 0.42
N TYR A 800 15.61 -7.15 1.67
CA TYR A 800 15.07 -8.39 2.23
C TYR A 800 13.79 -8.13 3.02
N TRP A 801 12.92 -9.14 3.08
CA TRP A 801 11.64 -9.02 3.80
C TRP A 801 11.84 -8.98 5.31
N THR A 802 12.84 -9.70 5.83
CA THR A 802 13.09 -9.78 7.26
C THR A 802 13.38 -8.36 7.77
N GLN A 803 12.56 -7.88 8.71
CA GLN A 803 12.56 -6.51 9.22
C GLN A 803 13.80 -6.20 10.09
N HIS A 804 14.99 -6.51 9.62
CA HIS A 804 16.25 -6.07 10.22
C HIS A 804 16.56 -4.66 9.66
N GLY A 805 15.80 -3.67 10.11
CA GLY A 805 15.95 -2.27 9.71
C GLY A 805 16.35 -1.41 10.90
N TYR A 806 17.29 -0.48 10.70
CA TYR A 806 17.64 0.53 11.69
C TYR A 806 16.80 1.79 11.43
N ALA A 807 15.99 2.21 12.39
CA ALA A 807 15.29 3.50 12.30
C ALA A 807 16.18 4.58 12.95
N PHE A 808 16.57 5.62 12.21
CA PHE A 808 17.30 6.75 12.80
C PHE A 808 16.33 7.94 12.98
N VAL A 809 16.13 8.39 14.22
CA VAL A 809 15.41 9.64 14.46
C VAL A 809 16.44 10.78 14.49
N VAL A 810 16.39 11.69 13.51
CA VAL A 810 17.26 12.87 13.48
C VAL A 810 16.51 14.07 14.06
N ALA A 811 16.23 14.02 15.35
CA ALA A 811 15.56 15.12 16.05
C ALA A 811 16.56 16.22 16.44
N GLY A 812 16.76 17.20 15.55
CA GLY A 812 17.49 18.44 15.85
C GLY A 812 16.59 19.47 16.55
N SER A 813 17.16 20.30 17.43
CA SER A 813 16.47 21.45 18.01
C SER A 813 17.39 22.67 18.07
N ARG A 814 16.89 23.79 17.52
CA ARG A 814 17.30 25.20 17.69
C ARG A 814 18.62 25.66 17.06
N VAL A 815 18.48 26.31 15.89
CA VAL A 815 19.50 27.18 15.29
C VAL A 815 19.18 28.62 15.71
N THR A 816 19.76 29.10 16.82
CA THR A 816 19.72 30.53 17.16
C THR A 816 20.77 31.29 16.33
N GLY A 817 20.36 32.40 15.74
CA GLY A 817 21.17 33.23 14.85
C GLY A 817 22.53 33.66 15.41
N ASP A 818 23.45 33.87 14.46
CA ASP A 818 24.79 34.50 14.51
C ASP A 818 25.81 34.04 15.57
N SER A 819 25.48 33.09 16.45
CA SER A 819 26.46 32.53 17.40
C SER A 819 26.13 31.09 17.80
N GLY A 820 26.21 30.16 16.84
CA GLY A 820 26.22 28.71 17.09
C GLY A 820 24.84 28.10 17.36
N GLY A 821 24.29 27.41 16.35
CA GLY A 821 23.15 26.51 16.54
C GLY A 821 23.57 25.16 17.15
N GLU A 822 22.70 24.54 17.92
CA GLU A 822 22.89 23.19 18.47
C GLU A 822 22.15 22.18 17.57
N MET A 823 22.84 21.13 17.11
CA MET A 823 22.20 20.04 16.36
C MET A 823 22.25 18.78 17.21
N VAL A 824 21.08 18.32 17.65
CA VAL A 824 20.94 17.10 18.45
C VAL A 824 20.60 15.94 17.51
N PHE A 825 21.28 14.80 17.67
CA PHE A 825 20.98 13.56 16.94
C PHE A 825 20.49 12.52 17.94
N ASN A 826 19.27 12.02 17.76
CA ASN A 826 18.63 11.09 18.69
C ASN A 826 18.35 9.73 18.05
N ALA A 827 19.36 8.87 17.90
CA ALA A 827 19.11 7.50 17.44
C ALA A 827 18.24 6.70 18.43
N ARG A 828 17.22 5.97 17.92
CA ARG A 828 16.41 4.99 18.65
C ARG A 828 16.54 3.64 17.94
N GLU A 829 16.95 2.59 18.64
CA GLU A 829 16.91 1.25 18.05
C GLU A 829 15.46 0.80 17.82
N GLY A 830 15.20 0.22 16.64
CA GLY A 830 13.95 -0.47 16.35
C GLY A 830 13.83 -1.72 17.21
N LYS A 831 12.60 -2.18 17.47
CA LYS A 831 12.30 -3.30 18.39
C LYS A 831 12.99 -4.64 18.07
N ASP A 832 13.60 -4.78 16.89
CA ASP A 832 14.22 -6.03 16.41
C ASP A 832 15.67 -5.84 15.89
N GLY A 833 16.40 -4.82 16.34
CA GLY A 833 17.75 -4.50 15.86
C GLY A 833 18.89 -5.31 16.52
N TYR A 834 19.78 -5.86 15.70
CA TYR A 834 21.17 -6.17 16.10
C TYR A 834 21.90 -4.89 16.54
N ASP A 835 22.98 -5.05 17.30
CA ASP A 835 23.76 -3.99 17.94
C ASP A 835 24.17 -2.90 16.92
N LEU A 836 23.79 -1.63 17.15
CA LEU A 836 24.18 -0.46 16.35
C LEU A 836 25.70 -0.42 16.05
N ILE A 837 26.50 -1.00 16.96
CA ILE A 837 27.94 -1.21 16.83
C ILE A 837 28.26 -2.07 15.60
N GLU A 838 27.64 -3.24 15.41
CA GLU A 838 27.93 -4.15 14.29
C GLU A 838 27.62 -3.50 12.93
N TRP A 839 26.60 -2.63 12.85
CA TRP A 839 26.23 -1.97 11.61
C TRP A 839 27.13 -0.78 11.27
N ILE A 840 27.42 0.12 12.21
CA ILE A 840 28.37 1.23 12.01
C ILE A 840 29.74 0.68 11.62
N VAL A 841 30.16 -0.41 12.27
CA VAL A 841 31.32 -1.21 11.92
C VAL A 841 31.17 -1.75 10.50
N SER A 842 30.11 -2.49 10.15
CA SER A 842 29.94 -3.07 8.80
C SER A 842 30.00 -2.05 7.65
N GLN A 843 29.41 -0.86 7.81
CA GLN A 843 29.36 0.17 6.77
C GLN A 843 30.66 0.98 6.67
N SER A 844 31.31 1.24 7.80
CA SER A 844 32.67 1.80 7.83
C SER A 844 33.68 0.83 7.19
N TRP A 845 33.42 -0.48 7.30
CA TRP A 845 34.34 -1.55 6.92
C TRP A 845 34.22 -1.96 5.45
N SER A 846 33.07 -1.74 4.78
CA SER A 846 32.92 -2.02 3.34
C SER A 846 33.50 -0.94 2.43
N ASN A 847 33.61 0.30 2.93
CA ASN A 847 33.88 1.49 2.10
C ASN A 847 35.27 2.12 2.31
N GLY A 848 36.12 1.55 3.16
CA GLY A 848 37.51 1.97 3.34
C GLY A 848 37.71 3.39 3.89
N ARG A 849 36.67 4.01 4.47
CA ARG A 849 36.73 5.36 5.06
C ARG A 849 36.20 5.33 6.49
N ILE A 850 37.10 5.03 7.43
CA ILE A 850 36.85 5.05 8.88
C ILE A 850 36.59 6.49 9.39
N GLU A 851 37.16 7.49 8.72
CA GLU A 851 37.16 8.91 9.15
C GLU A 851 35.76 9.55 9.23
N THR A 852 34.80 9.13 8.39
CA THR A 852 33.46 9.76 8.33
C THR A 852 32.47 9.31 9.40
N LEU A 853 32.75 8.24 10.14
CA LEU A 853 31.81 7.65 11.13
C LEU A 853 32.39 7.57 12.56
N LEU A 854 33.67 7.92 12.75
CA LEU A 854 34.31 8.01 14.07
C LEU A 854 33.59 8.93 15.07
N PRO A 855 33.09 10.12 14.66
CA PRO A 855 32.36 11.00 15.59
C PRO A 855 31.09 10.35 16.14
N LEU A 856 30.38 9.56 15.33
CA LEU A 856 29.17 8.82 15.71
C LEU A 856 29.48 7.69 16.70
N LEU A 857 30.59 6.98 16.50
CA LEU A 857 31.08 5.96 17.44
C LEU A 857 31.49 6.58 18.79
N PHE A 858 32.19 7.72 18.76
CA PHE A 858 32.61 8.46 19.97
C PHE A 858 31.41 9.01 20.75
N LEU A 859 30.38 9.53 20.06
CA LEU A 859 29.12 10.00 20.65
C LEU A 859 28.32 8.88 21.31
N TYR A 860 28.28 7.70 20.69
CA TYR A 860 27.64 6.51 21.26
C TYR A 860 28.34 6.03 22.55
N LEU A 861 29.67 5.95 22.54
CA LEU A 861 30.48 5.57 23.72
C LEU A 861 30.30 6.55 24.89
N LYS A 862 30.16 7.85 24.61
CA LYS A 862 29.90 8.87 25.63
C LYS A 862 28.47 8.77 26.23
N LYS A 863 27.48 8.40 25.41
CA LYS A 863 26.07 8.21 25.83
C LYS A 863 25.87 6.99 26.74
N MET A 864 26.58 5.88 26.46
CA MET A 864 26.57 4.68 27.32
C MET A 864 26.96 4.99 28.77
N ASN A 865 27.84 5.97 28.98
CA ASN A 865 28.37 6.29 30.30
C ASN A 865 27.55 7.34 31.08
N GLU A 866 26.78 8.23 30.43
CA GLU A 866 26.18 9.39 31.11
C GLU A 866 24.64 9.37 31.29
N LYS A 867 23.88 8.44 30.69
CA LYS A 867 22.39 8.37 30.78
C LYS A 867 21.65 9.72 30.68
N LYS A 868 22.22 10.73 29.99
CA LYS A 868 21.67 12.08 29.78
C LYS A 868 22.00 12.57 28.35
N PRO A 869 21.20 13.50 27.79
CA PRO A 869 21.50 14.12 26.50
C PRO A 869 22.80 14.96 26.58
N ILE A 870 23.67 14.85 25.57
CA ILE A 870 25.02 15.45 25.57
C ILE A 870 25.09 16.62 24.56
N ASN A 871 25.66 17.74 25.02
CA ASN A 871 25.91 18.97 24.25
C ASN A 871 27.27 18.89 23.51
N VAL A 872 27.26 19.04 22.19
CA VAL A 872 28.40 18.68 21.31
C VAL A 872 29.43 19.81 21.17
N THR A 873 29.05 21.08 21.32
CA THR A 873 29.92 22.21 20.95
C THR A 873 31.05 22.49 21.96
N LYS A 874 30.88 22.14 23.24
CA LYS A 874 31.93 22.30 24.27
C LYS A 874 32.90 21.11 24.35
N SER A 875 32.48 19.95 23.87
CA SER A 875 33.22 18.69 24.08
C SER A 875 34.42 18.51 23.14
N VAL A 876 34.40 19.16 21.97
CA VAL A 876 35.41 18.97 20.93
C VAL A 876 36.72 19.72 21.23
N ASN A 877 36.67 20.82 22.00
CA ASN A 877 37.86 21.64 22.29
C ASN A 877 38.62 21.27 23.57
N GLN A 878 38.12 20.34 24.40
CA GLN A 878 38.73 20.01 25.71
C GLN A 878 39.65 18.77 25.71
N ALA A 879 39.79 18.05 24.59
CA ALA A 879 40.55 16.80 24.53
C ALA A 879 42.07 16.97 24.32
N LYS A 880 42.67 18.15 24.62
CA LYS A 880 44.12 18.39 24.42
C LYS A 880 45.01 18.14 25.64
N SER A 881 44.43 17.74 26.76
CA SER A 881 45.19 17.21 27.89
C SER A 881 44.47 15.96 28.39
N ILE A 882 45.22 14.90 28.69
CA ILE A 882 44.74 13.80 29.54
C ILE A 882 44.34 14.46 30.87
N ASP A 883 43.11 14.93 30.97
CA ASP A 883 42.57 15.42 32.22
C ASP A 883 42.37 14.18 33.07
N LYS A 884 43.25 14.01 34.06
CA LYS A 884 43.21 12.89 35.02
C LYS A 884 41.88 12.83 35.80
N LYS A 885 40.95 13.76 35.57
CA LYS A 885 39.60 13.78 36.13
C LYS A 885 38.48 13.26 35.21
N SER A 886 38.71 13.07 33.90
CA SER A 886 37.65 12.57 33.00
C SER A 886 37.67 11.03 32.93
N GLN A 887 36.55 10.37 33.26
CA GLN A 887 36.37 8.90 33.12
C GLN A 887 36.07 8.46 31.67
N ILE A 888 36.63 9.15 30.67
CA ILE A 888 36.33 8.90 29.25
C ILE A 888 37.32 7.87 28.71
N PRO A 889 36.85 6.79 28.05
CA PRO A 889 37.74 5.80 27.43
C PRO A 889 38.64 6.39 26.35
N VAL A 890 39.87 5.90 26.25
CA VAL A 890 40.88 6.38 25.28
C VAL A 890 40.98 5.43 24.08
N LEU A 891 40.96 5.97 22.87
CA LEU A 891 41.16 5.21 21.64
C LEU A 891 42.65 5.19 21.27
N ILE A 892 43.22 3.99 21.18
CA ILE A 892 44.62 3.77 20.79
C ILE A 892 44.65 2.98 19.49
N SER A 893 45.41 3.42 18.50
CA SER A 893 45.65 2.68 17.27
C SER A 893 47.12 2.29 17.16
N TYR A 894 47.41 1.01 16.91
CA TYR A 894 48.75 0.53 16.66
C TYR A 894 48.90 -0.07 15.26
N ASN A 895 49.86 0.46 14.51
CA ASN A 895 50.22 0.03 13.17
C ASN A 895 51.74 -0.01 13.00
N LYS A 896 52.29 -1.22 12.79
CA LYS A 896 53.73 -1.47 12.63
C LYS A 896 54.35 -0.83 11.38
N ASN A 897 53.55 -0.50 10.37
CA ASN A 897 54.00 -0.03 9.04
C ASN A 897 53.61 1.42 8.75
N ASP A 898 53.28 2.22 9.77
CA ASP A 898 52.86 3.61 9.61
C ASP A 898 54.03 4.58 9.90
N ASP A 899 54.33 5.44 8.95
CA ASP A 899 55.50 6.34 8.95
C ASP A 899 55.26 7.63 9.78
N GLY A 900 54.17 7.68 10.55
CA GLY A 900 53.84 8.82 11.40
C GLY A 900 53.24 10.01 10.65
N LYS A 901 52.38 9.77 9.65
CA LYS A 901 51.56 10.86 9.09
C LYS A 901 50.39 11.16 10.03
N ASN A 902 50.33 12.41 10.48
CA ASN A 902 49.30 12.93 11.39
C ASN A 902 47.88 12.72 10.82
N TYR A 903 47.09 11.90 11.52
CA TYR A 903 45.64 11.82 11.41
C TYR A 903 45.00 12.37 12.71
N GLU A 904 43.84 13.01 12.58
CA GLU A 904 43.25 14.03 13.47
C GLU A 904 43.10 13.73 14.99
N ASP A 905 42.87 14.84 15.71
CA ASP A 905 43.03 15.17 17.14
C ASP A 905 42.43 14.26 18.25
N ASN A 906 41.95 13.02 18.02
CA ASN A 906 41.28 12.20 19.06
C ASN A 906 41.66 10.69 19.13
N CYS A 907 42.71 10.25 18.45
CA CYS A 907 43.23 8.87 18.52
C CYS A 907 44.74 8.89 18.80
N ILE A 908 45.23 8.09 19.74
CA ILE A 908 46.67 8.01 20.03
C ILE A 908 47.28 6.90 19.18
N TYR A 909 48.20 7.28 18.28
CA TYR A 909 48.84 6.36 17.34
C TYR A 909 50.20 5.91 17.84
N TYR A 910 50.45 4.60 17.76
CA TYR A 910 51.77 4.01 18.03
C TYR A 910 52.23 3.16 16.86
N ASN A 911 53.50 3.30 16.50
CA ASN A 911 54.22 2.36 15.64
C ASN A 911 55.29 1.56 16.40
N ASN A 912 55.45 1.82 17.70
CA ASN A 912 56.32 1.09 18.62
C ASN A 912 55.50 0.33 19.68
N VAL A 913 55.65 -1.00 19.73
CA VAL A 913 54.89 -1.89 20.64
C VAL A 913 55.11 -1.51 22.10
N GLN A 914 56.34 -1.18 22.49
CA GLN A 914 56.70 -0.94 23.89
C GLN A 914 56.03 0.34 24.40
N GLN A 915 56.06 1.42 23.61
CA GLN A 915 55.39 2.68 23.95
C GLN A 915 53.87 2.55 23.99
N CYS A 916 53.29 1.77 23.08
CA CYS A 916 51.86 1.46 23.09
C CYS A 916 51.45 0.76 24.39
N ILE A 917 52.19 -0.27 24.79
CA ILE A 917 51.93 -1.05 26.00
C ILE A 917 52.15 -0.23 27.28
N GLU A 918 53.20 0.58 27.34
CA GLU A 918 53.46 1.45 28.50
C GLU A 918 52.35 2.49 28.67
N THR A 919 51.82 3.02 27.58
CA THR A 919 50.68 3.96 27.62
C THR A 919 49.42 3.26 28.08
N ILE A 920 49.16 2.04 27.59
CA ILE A 920 48.02 1.22 28.04
C ILE A 920 48.11 0.96 29.56
N LYS A 921 49.30 0.61 30.04
CA LYS A 921 49.56 0.34 31.48
C LYS A 921 49.40 1.57 32.36
N GLN A 922 49.71 2.76 31.84
CA GLN A 922 49.63 4.02 32.57
C GLN A 922 48.23 4.64 32.53
N SER A 923 47.32 4.13 31.70
CA SER A 923 45.95 4.61 31.64
C SER A 923 45.15 4.22 32.88
N SER A 924 44.50 5.22 33.49
CA SER A 924 43.52 5.03 34.57
C SER A 924 42.08 4.91 34.07
N VAL A 925 41.87 4.85 32.75
CA VAL A 925 40.56 4.75 32.08
C VAL A 925 40.55 3.59 31.06
N PRO A 926 39.37 3.03 30.72
CA PRO A 926 39.25 1.94 29.76
C PRO A 926 39.81 2.32 28.37
N ILE A 927 40.39 1.35 27.67
CA ILE A 927 41.02 1.55 26.36
C ILE A 927 40.32 0.74 25.29
N PHE A 928 40.04 1.40 24.18
CA PHE A 928 39.66 0.79 22.91
C PHE A 928 40.90 0.71 22.02
N LEU A 929 41.34 -0.50 21.66
CA LEU A 929 42.58 -0.71 20.92
C LEU A 929 42.32 -1.14 19.47
N ILE A 930 42.82 -0.41 18.49
CA ILE A 930 42.74 -0.74 17.06
C ILE A 930 44.09 -1.30 16.59
N LEU A 931 44.06 -2.46 15.94
CA LEU A 931 45.23 -3.17 15.41
C LEU A 931 45.01 -3.49 13.93
N ASN A 932 46.06 -3.50 13.11
CA ASN A 932 45.97 -4.17 11.80
C ASN A 932 46.34 -5.66 11.91
N SER A 933 45.96 -6.44 10.90
CA SER A 933 46.10 -7.90 10.84
C SER A 933 47.55 -8.35 11.06
N SER A 934 48.51 -7.62 10.48
CA SER A 934 49.95 -7.87 10.59
C SER A 934 50.54 -7.54 11.97
N SER A 935 49.90 -6.62 12.70
CA SER A 935 50.32 -6.12 14.01
C SER A 935 49.63 -6.82 15.17
N ALA A 936 48.45 -7.40 14.92
CA ALA A 936 47.59 -8.00 15.92
C ALA A 936 48.27 -9.13 16.69
N THR A 937 49.02 -10.00 16.02
CA THR A 937 49.66 -11.16 16.68
C THR A 937 50.75 -10.74 17.67
N ASP A 938 51.55 -9.71 17.35
CA ASP A 938 52.65 -9.23 18.20
C ASP A 938 52.12 -8.48 19.43
N ILE A 939 51.10 -7.62 19.25
CA ILE A 939 50.50 -6.87 20.36
C ILE A 939 49.62 -7.76 21.25
N LEU A 940 48.72 -8.58 20.68
CA LEU A 940 47.81 -9.45 21.46
C LEU A 940 48.58 -10.40 22.39
N SER A 941 49.75 -10.87 21.95
CA SER A 941 50.62 -11.74 22.76
C SER A 941 51.24 -11.06 23.98
N ARG A 942 51.22 -9.72 24.07
CA ARG A 942 51.89 -8.93 25.12
C ARG A 942 50.92 -8.14 26.00
N ILE A 943 49.66 -8.02 25.61
CA ILE A 943 48.62 -7.29 26.35
C ILE A 943 47.62 -8.19 27.08
N HIS A 944 47.77 -9.52 26.97
CA HIS A 944 46.84 -10.51 27.54
C HIS A 944 46.64 -10.43 29.07
N SER A 945 47.49 -9.68 29.78
CA SER A 945 47.44 -9.47 31.24
C SER A 945 47.02 -8.06 31.64
N LEU A 946 46.68 -7.19 30.67
CA LEU A 946 46.33 -5.79 30.91
C LEU A 946 44.82 -5.64 31.03
N THR A 947 44.34 -5.28 32.21
CA THR A 947 42.91 -5.12 32.51
C THR A 947 42.34 -3.78 32.07
N GLN A 948 43.19 -2.87 31.58
CA GLN A 948 42.80 -1.54 31.11
C GLN A 948 42.15 -1.56 29.72
N ILE A 949 42.25 -2.67 28.98
CA ILE A 949 41.74 -2.79 27.62
C ILE A 949 40.33 -3.39 27.67
N ASP A 950 39.35 -2.63 27.20
CA ASP A 950 37.95 -3.03 27.23
C ASP A 950 37.54 -3.72 25.93
N THR A 951 38.03 -3.24 24.79
CA THR A 951 37.70 -3.82 23.47
C THR A 951 38.85 -3.65 22.48
N ILE A 952 39.04 -4.66 21.63
CA ILE A 952 40.09 -4.68 20.60
C ILE A 952 39.45 -4.84 19.21
N PHE A 953 39.80 -3.96 18.29
CA PHE A 953 39.41 -4.00 16.88
C PHE A 953 40.60 -4.44 16.03
N ILE A 954 40.43 -5.44 15.14
CA ILE A 954 41.48 -5.91 14.22
C ILE A 954 41.07 -5.66 12.77
N TYR A 955 41.86 -4.85 12.05
CA TYR A 955 41.68 -4.45 10.66
C TYR A 955 42.40 -5.39 9.68
N CYS A 956 41.74 -5.81 8.59
CA CYS A 956 42.24 -6.84 7.68
C CYS A 956 42.00 -6.42 6.22
N ASN A 957 43.06 -6.34 5.41
CA ASN A 957 43.05 -5.61 4.14
C ASN A 957 42.73 -6.49 2.93
N SER A 958 42.51 -7.78 3.14
CA SER A 958 42.18 -8.74 2.08
C SER A 958 41.31 -9.88 2.60
N ALA A 959 40.61 -10.56 1.69
CA ALA A 959 39.82 -11.76 2.01
C ALA A 959 40.68 -12.87 2.65
N ARG A 960 41.98 -12.95 2.29
CA ARG A 960 42.94 -13.88 2.89
C ARG A 960 43.33 -13.47 4.32
N GLU A 961 43.40 -12.17 4.60
CA GLU A 961 43.63 -11.66 5.96
C GLU A 961 42.38 -11.75 6.83
N GLN A 962 41.18 -11.60 6.28
CA GLN A 962 39.92 -11.81 7.02
C GLN A 962 39.83 -13.21 7.62
N GLN A 963 40.26 -14.26 6.91
CA GLN A 963 40.34 -15.62 7.48
C GLN A 963 41.33 -15.71 8.65
N ARG A 964 42.47 -15.01 8.56
CA ARG A 964 43.51 -14.99 9.60
C ARG A 964 43.08 -14.16 10.82
N CYS A 965 42.34 -13.09 10.61
CA CYS A 965 41.74 -12.28 11.66
C CYS A 965 40.55 -12.97 12.32
N GLN A 966 39.68 -13.64 11.56
CA GLN A 966 38.67 -14.53 12.13
C GLN A 966 39.31 -15.61 12.98
N TYR A 967 40.42 -16.20 12.50
CA TYR A 967 41.19 -17.16 13.28
C TYR A 967 41.75 -16.55 14.58
N LEU A 968 42.35 -15.34 14.53
CA LEU A 968 42.89 -14.63 15.70
C LEU A 968 41.80 -14.20 16.69
N CYS A 969 40.68 -13.64 16.23
CA CYS A 969 39.54 -13.25 17.06
C CYS A 969 38.86 -14.48 17.68
N GLN A 970 38.67 -15.55 16.91
CA GLN A 970 38.08 -16.80 17.40
C GLN A 970 39.03 -17.58 18.33
N HIS A 971 40.35 -17.45 18.19
CA HIS A 971 41.31 -18.10 19.09
C HIS A 971 41.50 -17.31 20.39
N TYR A 972 41.64 -15.98 20.37
CA TYR A 972 41.89 -15.21 21.59
C TYR A 972 40.64 -14.97 22.46
N SER A 973 39.46 -14.81 21.85
CA SER A 973 38.19 -14.78 22.61
C SER A 973 37.89 -16.13 23.28
N LYS A 974 38.31 -17.25 22.69
CA LYS A 974 38.06 -18.61 23.23
C LYS A 974 39.16 -19.15 24.14
N ILE A 975 40.32 -18.51 24.23
CA ILE A 975 41.39 -18.88 25.17
C ILE A 975 40.99 -18.59 26.63
N PHE A 976 40.09 -17.63 26.86
CA PHE A 976 39.63 -17.28 28.21
C PHE A 976 38.57 -18.25 28.77
N ASP A 977 37.80 -18.94 27.93
CA ASP A 977 36.66 -19.77 28.38
C ASP A 977 36.87 -21.29 28.28
N LEU A 978 37.98 -21.78 27.69
CA LEU A 978 38.14 -23.21 27.35
C LEU A 978 39.48 -23.83 27.77
N PHE A 979 40.00 -23.47 28.95
CA PHE A 979 40.98 -24.29 29.65
C PHE A 979 40.35 -25.53 30.30
N SER A 980 39.53 -26.33 29.58
CA SER A 980 39.32 -27.76 29.89
C SER A 980 38.56 -28.47 28.76
N ASP A 981 39.29 -29.32 28.01
CA ASP A 981 38.79 -30.36 27.11
C ASP A 981 38.19 -29.97 25.73
N ARG A 982 39.05 -30.04 24.71
CA ARG A 982 38.78 -29.71 23.31
C ARG A 982 38.08 -30.83 22.53
N LYS A 983 38.00 -32.05 23.08
CA LYS A 983 37.32 -33.18 22.41
C LYS A 983 35.81 -33.10 22.61
N GLN A 984 35.39 -32.74 23.82
CA GLN A 984 33.98 -32.61 24.20
C GLN A 984 33.24 -31.51 23.42
N LEU A 985 33.93 -30.41 23.10
CA LEU A 985 33.34 -29.29 22.34
C LEU A 985 33.05 -29.64 20.87
N LEU A 986 33.92 -30.44 20.24
CA LEU A 986 33.71 -30.89 18.85
C LEU A 986 32.57 -31.91 18.76
N ASP A 987 32.45 -32.79 19.74
CA ASP A 987 31.38 -33.78 19.83
C ASP A 987 30.01 -33.11 20.07
N ILE A 988 29.93 -32.10 20.95
CA ILE A 988 28.67 -31.36 21.25
C ILE A 988 28.20 -30.48 20.08
N ILE A 989 29.13 -29.87 19.32
CA ILE A 989 28.77 -29.05 18.15
C ILE A 989 28.24 -29.94 17.01
N GLN A 990 28.84 -31.11 16.81
CA GLN A 990 28.35 -32.08 15.83
C GLN A 990 27.04 -32.76 16.28
N GLU A 991 26.86 -33.06 17.57
CA GLU A 991 25.59 -33.57 18.11
C GLU A 991 24.44 -32.56 17.95
N ASN A 992 24.66 -31.28 18.27
CA ASN A 992 23.58 -30.29 18.26
C ASN A 992 23.10 -29.90 16.84
N LEU A 993 24.01 -29.86 15.85
CA LEU A 993 23.61 -29.63 14.45
C LEU A 993 22.79 -30.81 13.89
N LEU A 994 23.13 -32.03 14.29
CA LEU A 994 22.41 -33.25 13.91
C LEU A 994 21.06 -33.35 14.65
N LEU A 995 21.01 -32.93 15.92
CA LEU A 995 19.81 -32.92 16.76
C LEU A 995 18.70 -31.99 16.22
N CYS A 996 19.01 -30.76 15.82
CA CYS A 996 18.00 -29.82 15.30
C CYS A 996 17.36 -30.27 13.98
N GLN A 997 18.13 -30.89 13.08
CA GLN A 997 17.61 -31.39 11.79
C GLN A 997 16.86 -32.72 11.94
N ASN A 998 17.29 -33.59 12.85
CA ASN A 998 16.57 -34.82 13.19
C ASN A 998 15.27 -34.57 13.98
N GLN A 999 15.19 -33.49 14.78
CA GLN A 999 13.95 -33.08 15.46
C GLN A 999 12.84 -32.78 14.44
N SER A 1000 13.18 -32.09 13.34
CA SER A 1000 12.25 -31.74 12.26
C SER A 1000 11.73 -32.98 11.51
N GLY A 1001 12.58 -33.98 11.29
CA GLY A 1001 12.17 -35.27 10.72
C GLY A 1001 11.21 -36.06 11.62
N ASN A 1002 11.42 -36.02 12.95
CA ASN A 1002 10.55 -36.69 13.91
C ASN A 1002 9.18 -36.01 14.03
N ASP A 1003 9.13 -34.68 13.95
CA ASP A 1003 7.87 -33.94 13.98
C ASP A 1003 7.03 -34.23 12.74
N TYR A 1004 7.64 -34.36 11.55
CA TYR A 1004 6.93 -34.81 10.35
C TYR A 1004 6.41 -36.25 10.46
N LEU A 1005 7.14 -37.16 11.11
CA LEU A 1005 6.64 -38.52 11.36
C LEU A 1005 5.47 -38.54 12.33
N ARG A 1006 5.51 -37.76 13.41
CA ARG A 1006 4.39 -37.63 14.37
C ARG A 1006 3.16 -37.04 13.70
N LEU A 1007 3.36 -36.05 12.83
CA LEU A 1007 2.28 -35.44 12.04
C LEU A 1007 1.69 -36.44 11.03
N ALA A 1008 2.55 -37.23 10.36
CA ALA A 1008 2.11 -38.30 9.46
C ALA A 1008 1.30 -39.39 10.19
N GLU A 1009 1.71 -39.79 11.40
CA GLU A 1009 0.97 -40.73 12.25
C GLU A 1009 -0.40 -40.16 12.66
N ARG A 1010 -0.51 -38.86 12.97
CA ARG A 1010 -1.80 -38.20 13.24
C ARG A 1010 -2.72 -38.21 12.02
N TYR A 1011 -2.20 -37.89 10.84
CA TYR A 1011 -2.99 -37.96 9.60
C TYR A 1011 -3.41 -39.39 9.26
N LYS A 1012 -2.55 -40.38 9.52
CA LYS A 1012 -2.91 -41.80 9.37
C LYS A 1012 -4.05 -42.20 10.31
N GLN A 1013 -4.03 -41.75 11.57
CA GLN A 1013 -5.11 -41.99 12.53
C GLN A 1013 -6.44 -41.33 12.13
N GLN A 1014 -6.39 -40.23 11.38
CA GLN A 1014 -7.55 -39.53 10.81
C GLN A 1014 -7.99 -40.09 9.45
N ASN A 1015 -7.40 -41.20 9.00
CA ASN A 1015 -7.61 -41.82 7.68
C ASN A 1015 -7.24 -40.90 6.48
N GLU A 1016 -6.45 -39.85 6.69
CA GLU A 1016 -5.93 -38.96 5.65
C GLU A 1016 -4.62 -39.52 5.03
N LEU A 1017 -4.72 -40.68 4.39
CA LEU A 1017 -3.56 -41.49 3.96
C LEU A 1017 -2.61 -40.77 2.98
N ASN A 1018 -3.12 -39.91 2.08
CA ASN A 1018 -2.30 -39.14 1.14
C ASN A 1018 -1.44 -38.06 1.83
N ARG A 1019 -1.97 -37.44 2.89
CA ARG A 1019 -1.22 -36.48 3.70
C ARG A 1019 -0.19 -37.20 4.56
N ALA A 1020 -0.55 -38.36 5.12
CA ALA A 1020 0.38 -39.22 5.84
C ALA A 1020 1.58 -39.64 4.96
N LEU A 1021 1.34 -40.02 3.70
CA LEU A 1021 2.41 -40.31 2.72
C LEU A 1021 3.31 -39.09 2.50
N LYS A 1022 2.73 -37.93 2.17
CA LYS A 1022 3.47 -36.69 1.88
C LYS A 1022 4.44 -36.33 3.01
N TYR A 1023 4.00 -36.42 4.26
CA TYR A 1023 4.84 -36.08 5.41
C TYR A 1023 5.84 -37.17 5.77
N THR A 1024 5.52 -38.45 5.56
CA THR A 1024 6.48 -39.56 5.75
C THR A 1024 7.62 -39.50 4.73
N TYR A 1025 7.34 -39.14 3.46
CA TYR A 1025 8.38 -38.91 2.45
C TYR A 1025 9.27 -37.69 2.76
N LYS A 1026 8.70 -36.60 3.28
CA LYS A 1026 9.50 -35.45 3.74
C LYS A 1026 10.45 -35.84 4.87
N ALA A 1027 9.99 -36.63 5.83
CA ALA A 1027 10.85 -37.14 6.90
C ALA A 1027 11.97 -38.05 6.36
N LEU A 1028 11.64 -38.95 5.42
CA LEU A 1028 12.63 -39.83 4.77
C LEU A 1028 13.71 -39.05 4.02
N ASP A 1029 13.33 -38.00 3.26
CA ASP A 1029 14.27 -37.16 2.52
C ASP A 1029 15.23 -36.40 3.45
N ILE A 1030 14.71 -35.85 4.55
CA ILE A 1030 15.52 -35.21 5.59
C ILE A 1030 16.52 -36.22 6.14
N TYR A 1031 16.08 -37.40 6.57
CA TYR A 1031 16.97 -38.39 7.18
C TYR A 1031 18.02 -38.94 6.21
N ARG A 1032 17.69 -39.15 4.93
CA ARG A 1032 18.67 -39.58 3.92
C ARG A 1032 19.75 -38.52 3.65
N LYS A 1033 19.41 -37.24 3.72
CA LYS A 1033 20.34 -36.12 3.48
C LYS A 1033 21.20 -35.77 4.69
N THR A 1034 20.71 -36.04 5.90
CA THR A 1034 21.34 -35.60 7.15
C THR A 1034 22.11 -36.69 7.86
N LEU A 1035 21.72 -37.96 7.70
CA LEU A 1035 22.40 -39.09 8.33
C LEU A 1035 23.54 -39.60 7.46
N SER A 1036 24.73 -39.73 8.04
CA SER A 1036 25.92 -40.24 7.35
C SER A 1036 25.83 -41.73 7.02
N ASN A 1037 25.03 -42.50 7.77
CA ASN A 1037 24.79 -43.93 7.53
C ASN A 1037 23.41 -44.16 6.91
N GLN A 1038 23.37 -44.67 5.68
CA GLN A 1038 22.12 -44.98 4.97
C GLN A 1038 21.38 -46.22 5.51
N ASN A 1039 22.04 -47.01 6.38
CA ASN A 1039 21.42 -48.11 7.11
C ASN A 1039 20.95 -47.69 8.53
N HIS A 1040 20.61 -46.42 8.72
CA HIS A 1040 20.19 -45.91 10.03
C HIS A 1040 18.75 -46.33 10.40
N PRO A 1041 18.44 -46.68 11.67
CA PRO A 1041 17.10 -47.10 12.09
C PRO A 1041 15.96 -46.13 11.78
N LEU A 1042 16.22 -44.81 11.78
CA LEU A 1042 15.20 -43.80 11.45
C LEU A 1042 14.76 -43.86 9.97
N ILE A 1043 15.68 -44.19 9.07
CA ILE A 1043 15.37 -44.40 7.65
C ILE A 1043 14.52 -45.68 7.50
N ALA A 1044 14.88 -46.75 8.20
CA ALA A 1044 14.09 -47.98 8.23
C ALA A 1044 12.69 -47.77 8.83
N ARG A 1045 12.55 -46.91 9.85
CA ARG A 1045 11.25 -46.52 10.41
C ARG A 1045 10.38 -45.76 9.40
N CYS A 1046 10.94 -44.82 8.65
CA CYS A 1046 10.19 -44.12 7.59
C CYS A 1046 9.71 -45.10 6.52
N LEU A 1047 10.58 -46.02 6.06
CA LEU A 1047 10.24 -47.04 5.05
C LEU A 1047 9.15 -48.00 5.57
N ASN A 1048 9.25 -48.44 6.83
CA ASN A 1048 8.21 -49.26 7.46
C ASN A 1048 6.87 -48.52 7.59
N ASN A 1049 6.88 -47.23 7.92
CA ASN A 1049 5.67 -46.41 7.98
C ASN A 1049 5.05 -46.21 6.59
N LEU A 1050 5.87 -46.05 5.54
CA LEU A 1050 5.39 -46.00 4.15
C LEU A 1050 4.71 -47.32 3.77
N GLY A 1051 5.34 -48.46 4.06
CA GLY A 1051 4.75 -49.78 3.82
C GLY A 1051 3.37 -49.90 4.48
N GLY A 1052 3.29 -49.57 5.77
CA GLY A 1052 2.02 -49.60 6.50
C GLY A 1052 0.98 -48.56 6.10
N ILE A 1053 1.34 -47.51 5.35
CA ILE A 1053 0.38 -46.58 4.75
C ILE A 1053 -0.11 -47.14 3.41
N TYR A 1054 0.76 -47.71 2.58
CA TYR A 1054 0.38 -48.37 1.32
C TYR A 1054 -0.50 -49.61 1.55
N ASP A 1055 -0.27 -50.39 2.62
CA ASP A 1055 -1.18 -51.45 3.07
C ASP A 1055 -2.58 -50.90 3.35
N ALA A 1056 -2.66 -49.78 4.08
CA ALA A 1056 -3.93 -49.13 4.42
C ALA A 1056 -4.64 -48.55 3.17
N GLN A 1057 -3.91 -48.31 2.09
CA GLN A 1057 -4.44 -47.91 0.78
C GLN A 1057 -4.77 -49.10 -0.14
N GLY A 1058 -4.47 -50.34 0.27
CA GLY A 1058 -4.69 -51.54 -0.55
C GLY A 1058 -3.62 -51.80 -1.62
N ASP A 1059 -2.48 -51.09 -1.60
CA ASP A 1059 -1.37 -51.27 -2.54
C ASP A 1059 -0.33 -52.23 -1.96
N ALA A 1060 -0.65 -53.53 -1.99
CA ALA A 1060 0.18 -54.59 -1.42
C ALA A 1060 1.58 -54.64 -2.06
N ASN A 1061 1.70 -54.37 -3.37
CA ASN A 1061 2.97 -54.45 -4.08
C ASN A 1061 3.98 -53.41 -3.58
N ARG A 1062 3.57 -52.14 -3.46
CA ARG A 1062 4.44 -51.10 -2.89
C ARG A 1062 4.69 -51.30 -1.41
N SER A 1063 3.70 -51.82 -0.70
CA SER A 1063 3.85 -52.14 0.72
C SER A 1063 4.99 -53.13 0.95
N PHE A 1064 4.99 -54.26 0.23
CA PHE A 1064 6.06 -55.25 0.27
C PHE A 1064 7.42 -54.65 -0.08
N GLU A 1065 7.49 -53.82 -1.14
CA GLU A 1065 8.73 -53.18 -1.57
C GLU A 1065 9.35 -52.32 -0.44
N PHE A 1066 8.54 -51.53 0.26
CA PHE A 1066 9.04 -50.69 1.36
C PHE A 1066 9.37 -51.48 2.63
N TYR A 1067 8.61 -52.54 2.94
CA TYR A 1067 8.95 -53.43 4.05
C TYR A 1067 10.24 -54.21 3.80
N GLU A 1068 10.48 -54.73 2.60
CA GLU A 1068 11.73 -55.41 2.25
C GLU A 1068 12.94 -54.47 2.39
N GLN A 1069 12.80 -53.22 1.94
CA GLN A 1069 13.84 -52.21 2.12
C GLN A 1069 14.10 -51.92 3.61
N ALA A 1070 13.05 -51.82 4.43
CA ALA A 1070 13.19 -51.62 5.87
C ALA A 1070 13.88 -52.82 6.55
N ILE A 1071 13.47 -54.05 6.22
CA ILE A 1071 14.04 -55.30 6.76
C ILE A 1071 15.52 -55.42 6.40
N LYS A 1072 15.89 -55.09 5.16
CA LYS A 1072 17.30 -55.11 4.71
C LYS A 1072 18.18 -54.14 5.49
N ILE A 1073 17.63 -52.99 5.89
CA ILE A 1073 18.35 -52.05 6.76
C ILE A 1073 18.43 -52.61 8.18
N TYR A 1074 17.33 -53.13 8.73
CA TYR A 1074 17.31 -53.70 10.08
C TYR A 1074 18.24 -54.92 10.24
N SER A 1075 18.40 -55.75 9.21
CA SER A 1075 19.28 -56.93 9.23
C SER A 1075 20.77 -56.60 9.24
N HIS A 1076 21.15 -55.37 8.89
CA HIS A 1076 22.54 -54.88 8.95
C HIS A 1076 22.91 -54.24 10.31
N LEU A 1077 21.96 -54.07 11.23
CA LEU A 1077 22.21 -53.54 12.57
C LEU A 1077 22.67 -54.69 13.49
N THR A 1078 23.81 -54.53 14.18
CA THR A 1078 24.34 -55.57 15.07
C THR A 1078 23.38 -55.95 16.20
N PRO A 1079 23.37 -57.20 16.68
CA PRO A 1079 22.42 -57.70 17.70
C PRO A 1079 22.36 -56.91 19.02
N SER A 1080 23.36 -56.07 19.32
CA SER A 1080 23.43 -55.26 20.55
C SER A 1080 22.44 -54.09 20.63
N LEU A 1081 21.76 -53.72 19.54
CA LEU A 1081 20.69 -52.71 19.55
C LEU A 1081 19.28 -53.33 19.69
N CYS A 1082 19.16 -54.66 19.71
CA CYS A 1082 17.90 -55.40 19.84
C CYS A 1082 17.49 -55.69 21.30
N ASN A 1083 17.75 -54.78 22.25
CA ASN A 1083 17.33 -54.93 23.65
C ASN A 1083 16.23 -53.95 24.07
N GLN A 1084 15.14 -53.91 23.29
CA GLN A 1084 13.77 -53.58 23.73
C GLN A 1084 12.82 -54.37 22.80
N PRO A 1085 11.66 -54.86 23.29
CA PRO A 1085 11.15 -56.19 22.94
C PRO A 1085 10.49 -56.30 21.55
N VAL A 1086 11.29 -56.60 20.53
CA VAL A 1086 10.84 -57.07 19.21
C VAL A 1086 10.37 -58.54 19.25
N SER A 1087 10.57 -59.25 20.37
CA SER A 1087 10.17 -60.66 20.50
C SER A 1087 8.66 -60.91 20.53
N ASN A 1088 7.82 -59.88 20.73
CA ASN A 1088 6.37 -60.05 20.77
C ASN A 1088 5.66 -59.71 19.45
N ILE A 1089 6.36 -59.09 18.49
CA ILE A 1089 5.78 -58.78 17.16
C ILE A 1089 6.08 -59.88 16.15
N LEU A 1090 7.18 -60.63 16.31
CA LEU A 1090 7.51 -61.76 15.42
C LEU A 1090 6.82 -63.08 15.80
N LYS A 1091 5.86 -63.08 16.74
CA LYS A 1091 5.09 -64.26 17.17
C LYS A 1091 3.56 -64.12 17.04
N LYS A 1092 3.06 -63.04 16.44
CA LYS A 1092 1.68 -62.90 15.93
C LYS A 1092 1.75 -62.58 14.45
#